data_AF-A0A5B8XTC4-F1
#
_entry.id   AF-A0A5B8XTC4-F1
#
_cell.length_a   1.000
_cell.length_b   1.000
_cell.length_c   1.000
_cell.angle_alpha   90.00
_cell.angle_beta   90.00
_cell.angle_gamma   90.00
#
_symmetry.space_group_name_H-M   'P 1'
#
loop_
_entity.id
_entity.type
_entity.pdbx_description
1 polymer ?
#
loop_
_entity_poly.entity_id
_entity_poly.type
_entity_poly.pdbx_seq_one_letter_code
_entity_poly.pdbx_strand_id
1 'polypeptide(L)'
;MWIKVAAVFLMLMASACKYDAYSELTCSSSSECPSGAECRSGFCASTNDVVPVEDMGDDTPDTSVFRIEVGPTLALNVGDTGQLEAQAFNRASEPLAVLFTWSSADESVAAVSPSGEVTALGPGNTTITVSAEGVEAQATVGVDNPPVAIEVQPETAIVGVGTSVSLSAEVTDINGGVLSVPVTWSSSDEAVATVSPTGVVSGVAEGSVTITATSGELSGTAEIDVQLLEPNTLVLEAFDSSLDPIDIQDISVRNSAIIVVEASLFFRDNGVELEFPNESVVFAIDSTTFGVLGNPGGQTASFTADADSEGIATITATFGELEETLTIEVYTPVPDTLTITPTDPSAFIGAEVVFTADVIAQDGLPLVTDVNWTSDNSSLATILEEDLGATAVARTLGPGAVTIRATAGSLTEETTLTIAGFAAGSIALGEEHTCALSLAGFAYCWGEGADGRLGDDQTSDRDLPSRVDGNRVFGSIHAGDRHTCALTSDGAVFCWGAGGRLGTGNGSGAEVPTPITGTRVFQEIATGKDHTCGFTDMDELYCWGSGGSGQLGDGQAANSNAPVLVPKPAGALGWLNVAAGHTHTCALDTAGKAYCWGTNDQGQLGNGTNDPSNSPVPVDVSAVNNAAFVWIGAGENFTCARTMAGELYCWGTNAVGQLGLGVAQTSFDTPTQVPGLLFEAVSIGSSHACGLSAGDTYCWGDSGSGRIGAAMDQNMPTQVVGATFTSVEAGGEHTCGLLSTNFIECFGENQRGQLGIDNTDDQSSPSLVWP
;
A
#
# COMPACT_ATOMS: atom_id res chain seq x y z
N MET A 1 -28.67 4.24 -23.52
CA MET A 1 -29.69 4.47 -22.48
C MET A 1 -31.00 3.73 -22.78
N TRP A 2 -31.01 2.40 -22.72
CA TRP A 2 -32.24 1.56 -22.78
C TRP A 2 -32.03 0.32 -21.90
N ILE A 3 -31.87 0.50 -20.59
CA ILE A 3 -31.92 -0.57 -19.57
C ILE A 3 -32.56 0.01 -18.29
N LYS A 4 -33.77 0.58 -18.38
CA LYS A 4 -34.57 1.00 -17.21
C LYS A 4 -35.92 0.28 -17.10
N VAL A 5 -36.13 -0.82 -17.83
CA VAL A 5 -37.43 -1.54 -17.84
C VAL A 5 -37.38 -2.97 -17.26
N ALA A 6 -36.21 -3.53 -16.92
CA ALA A 6 -36.12 -4.95 -16.53
C ALA A 6 -35.82 -5.25 -15.03
N ALA A 7 -35.42 -4.27 -14.21
CA ALA A 7 -34.91 -4.56 -12.86
C ALA A 7 -35.93 -4.38 -11.69
N VAL A 8 -37.16 -3.94 -11.97
CA VAL A 8 -38.12 -3.54 -10.91
C VAL A 8 -39.00 -4.70 -10.38
N PHE A 9 -38.91 -5.91 -10.94
CA PHE A 9 -39.86 -6.97 -10.60
C PHE A 9 -39.36 -8.06 -9.62
N LEU A 10 -38.16 -7.94 -9.03
CA LEU A 10 -37.61 -9.04 -8.21
C LEU A 10 -36.83 -8.64 -6.94
N MET A 11 -37.21 -7.58 -6.22
CA MET A 11 -36.67 -7.30 -4.87
C MET A 11 -37.71 -6.66 -3.93
N LEU A 12 -38.84 -7.33 -3.72
CA LEU A 12 -39.79 -6.99 -2.66
C LEU A 12 -40.05 -8.23 -1.81
N MET A 13 -39.17 -8.52 -0.85
CA MET A 13 -39.46 -9.11 0.47
C MET A 13 -38.16 -9.06 1.31
N ALA A 14 -38.30 -8.72 2.61
CA ALA A 14 -37.26 -8.50 3.64
C ALA A 14 -36.74 -7.05 3.68
N SER A 15 -36.77 -6.27 4.77
CA SER A 15 -37.08 -6.52 6.18
C SER A 15 -37.39 -5.19 6.88
N ALA A 16 -38.38 -5.19 7.76
CA ALA A 16 -38.59 -4.15 8.76
C ALA A 16 -37.85 -4.51 10.05
N CYS A 17 -37.09 -3.59 10.65
CA CYS A 17 -37.00 -3.41 12.10
C CYS A 17 -36.27 -2.11 12.49
N LYS A 18 -36.84 -1.46 13.50
CA LYS A 18 -36.50 -0.18 14.16
C LYS A 18 -35.07 -0.12 14.71
N TYR A 19 -34.52 1.10 14.87
CA TYR A 19 -33.90 1.55 16.12
C TYR A 19 -33.92 3.10 16.20
N ASP A 20 -34.42 3.62 17.33
CA ASP A 20 -34.60 5.04 17.67
C ASP A 20 -33.32 5.67 18.26
N ALA A 21 -33.15 6.95 17.98
CA ALA A 21 -32.07 7.84 18.39
C ALA A 21 -32.24 8.39 19.83
N TYR A 22 -31.15 8.56 20.58
CA TYR A 22 -31.08 9.44 21.75
C TYR A 22 -29.65 9.93 22.02
N SER A 23 -29.36 11.20 21.71
CA SER A 23 -28.31 11.98 22.39
C SER A 23 -28.67 13.47 22.34
N GLU A 24 -28.32 14.20 23.41
CA GLU A 24 -28.50 15.64 23.66
C GLU A 24 -29.71 16.07 24.52
N LEU A 25 -29.61 15.81 25.83
CA LEU A 25 -30.26 16.62 26.86
C LEU A 25 -29.21 17.20 27.83
N THR A 26 -29.18 18.53 27.95
CA THR A 26 -28.44 19.25 28.99
C THR A 26 -29.23 19.26 30.30
N CYS A 27 -28.54 19.31 31.44
CA CYS A 27 -29.14 19.27 32.78
C CYS A 27 -28.39 20.17 33.75
N SER A 28 -29.10 20.66 34.77
CA SER A 28 -28.54 21.41 35.91
C SER A 28 -28.60 20.60 37.22
N SER A 29 -29.40 19.54 37.26
CA SER A 29 -29.48 18.59 38.37
C SER A 29 -29.96 17.20 37.90
N SER A 30 -29.63 16.14 38.64
CA SER A 30 -29.94 14.74 38.26
C SER A 30 -31.44 14.41 38.21
N SER A 31 -32.33 15.29 38.72
CA SER A 31 -33.78 15.14 38.59
C SER A 31 -34.33 15.51 37.20
N GLU A 32 -33.51 16.14 36.35
CA GLU A 32 -33.86 16.53 34.98
C GLU A 32 -33.50 15.45 33.95
N CYS A 33 -32.85 14.37 34.39
CA CYS A 33 -32.41 13.25 33.56
C CYS A 33 -33.41 12.08 33.58
N PRO A 34 -33.55 11.31 32.48
CA PRO A 34 -34.37 10.09 32.46
C PRO A 34 -33.91 9.07 33.51
N SER A 35 -34.81 8.18 33.95
CA SER A 35 -34.52 7.25 35.05
C SER A 35 -33.29 6.37 34.76
N GLY A 36 -32.24 6.54 35.56
CA GLY A 36 -30.99 5.77 35.44
C GLY A 36 -29.77 6.58 34.97
N ALA A 37 -29.93 7.86 34.64
CA ALA A 37 -28.82 8.79 34.34
C ALA A 37 -28.66 9.85 35.46
N GLU A 38 -27.43 10.27 35.73
CA GLU A 38 -27.13 11.37 36.66
C GLU A 38 -26.56 12.57 35.90
N CYS A 39 -26.81 13.77 36.40
CA CYS A 39 -26.31 14.99 35.79
C CYS A 39 -24.84 15.18 36.16
N ARG A 40 -23.94 15.09 35.19
CA ARG A 40 -22.51 15.34 35.36
C ARG A 40 -22.07 16.41 34.37
N SER A 41 -21.48 17.49 34.90
CA SER A 41 -20.92 18.59 34.10
C SER A 41 -21.89 19.21 33.07
N GLY A 42 -23.19 19.24 33.38
CA GLY A 42 -24.19 19.88 32.53
C GLY A 42 -24.94 18.95 31.56
N PHE A 43 -24.66 17.63 31.56
CA PHE A 43 -25.28 16.65 30.67
C PHE A 43 -25.68 15.36 31.41
N CYS A 44 -26.74 14.70 30.93
CA CYS A 44 -27.20 13.44 31.49
C CYS A 44 -26.32 12.29 31.02
N ALA A 45 -25.55 11.67 31.93
CA ALA A 45 -24.64 10.56 31.62
C ALA A 45 -25.03 9.29 32.39
N SER A 46 -24.87 8.13 31.75
CA SER A 46 -25.09 6.81 32.38
C SER A 46 -23.84 6.35 33.15
N THR A 47 -24.02 5.54 34.19
CA THR A 47 -23.02 5.27 35.25
C THR A 47 -21.77 4.47 34.86
N ASN A 48 -21.40 4.37 33.57
CA ASN A 48 -20.40 3.39 33.12
C ASN A 48 -19.25 3.90 32.21
N ASP A 49 -18.93 5.20 32.19
CA ASP A 49 -17.72 5.67 31.49
C ASP A 49 -16.78 6.45 32.42
N VAL A 50 -15.53 5.97 32.50
CA VAL A 50 -14.42 6.60 33.20
C VAL A 50 -13.41 7.09 32.16
N VAL A 51 -13.14 8.39 32.12
CA VAL A 51 -11.98 8.99 31.45
C VAL A 51 -11.34 9.99 32.43
N PRO A 52 -10.00 10.00 32.59
CA PRO A 52 -9.32 10.67 33.69
C PRO A 52 -9.17 12.18 33.45
N VAL A 53 -9.18 12.94 34.54
CA VAL A 53 -8.91 14.39 34.59
C VAL A 53 -7.51 14.59 35.15
N GLU A 54 -6.69 15.39 34.46
CA GLU A 54 -5.38 15.84 34.95
C GLU A 54 -5.50 16.80 36.13
N ASP A 55 -4.56 16.63 37.06
CA ASP A 55 -4.56 17.04 38.46
C ASP A 55 -4.20 18.53 38.68
N MET A 56 -4.94 19.18 39.58
CA MET A 56 -4.59 20.46 40.21
C MET A 56 -4.19 20.20 41.67
N GLY A 57 -2.88 20.20 41.93
CA GLY A 57 -2.22 20.51 43.20
C GLY A 57 -2.94 20.11 44.50
N ASP A 58 -2.73 18.87 44.93
CA ASP A 58 -3.01 18.39 46.29
C ASP A 58 -1.72 18.37 47.13
N ASP A 59 -1.75 19.05 48.29
CA ASP A 59 -0.67 19.14 49.28
C ASP A 59 -0.71 17.94 50.26
N THR A 60 -1.12 16.76 49.78
CA THR A 60 -0.99 15.50 50.54
C THR A 60 0.45 15.01 50.47
N PRO A 61 1.07 14.59 51.59
CA PRO A 61 2.41 14.01 51.56
C PRO A 61 2.41 12.80 50.64
N ASP A 62 3.24 12.87 49.61
CA ASP A 62 3.40 11.81 48.62
C ASP A 62 3.95 10.56 49.31
N THR A 63 3.09 9.56 49.48
CA THR A 63 3.45 8.26 50.07
C THR A 63 3.86 7.23 49.02
N SER A 64 3.89 7.60 47.74
CA SER A 64 4.24 6.68 46.66
C SER A 64 5.76 6.51 46.57
N VAL A 65 6.21 5.27 46.36
CA VAL A 65 7.63 5.00 46.13
C VAL A 65 8.05 5.60 44.78
N PHE A 66 9.04 6.51 44.81
CA PHE A 66 9.62 7.12 43.62
C PHE A 66 10.98 6.51 43.26
N ARG A 67 11.79 6.15 44.27
CA ARG A 67 13.07 5.44 44.08
C ARG A 67 13.40 4.51 45.24
N ILE A 68 14.23 3.50 45.00
CA ILE A 68 14.80 2.59 46.01
C ILE A 68 16.33 2.66 45.93
N GLU A 69 17.00 2.67 47.08
CA GLU A 69 18.45 2.53 47.19
C GLU A 69 18.78 1.19 47.87
N VAL A 70 19.74 0.44 47.31
CA VAL A 70 20.13 -0.91 47.79
C VAL A 70 21.64 -1.08 47.85
N GLY A 71 22.14 -1.73 48.91
CA GLY A 71 23.56 -2.05 49.08
C GLY A 71 23.85 -2.83 50.38
N PRO A 72 25.13 -3.15 50.69
CA PRO A 72 26.32 -2.95 49.86
C PRO A 72 26.46 -4.01 48.74
N THR A 73 27.40 -3.81 47.81
CA THR A 73 27.82 -4.88 46.88
C THR A 73 28.51 -6.01 47.67
N LEU A 74 28.18 -7.27 47.40
CA LEU A 74 28.75 -8.43 48.09
C LEU A 74 29.73 -9.19 47.18
N ALA A 75 30.86 -9.62 47.75
CA ALA A 75 31.81 -10.55 47.14
C ALA A 75 32.05 -11.71 48.11
N LEU A 76 31.65 -12.91 47.73
CA LEU A 76 31.56 -14.10 48.59
C LEU A 76 32.33 -15.26 47.95
N ASN A 77 32.74 -16.26 48.72
CA ASN A 77 33.15 -17.55 48.13
C ASN A 77 31.95 -18.50 48.09
N VAL A 78 31.98 -19.50 47.22
CA VAL A 78 30.95 -20.55 47.17
C VAL A 78 30.78 -21.16 48.58
N GLY A 79 29.56 -21.10 49.12
CA GLY A 79 29.21 -21.59 50.47
C GLY A 79 29.10 -20.51 51.55
N ASP A 80 29.53 -19.27 51.30
CA ASP A 80 29.42 -18.15 52.24
C ASP A 80 28.04 -17.46 52.19
N THR A 81 27.71 -16.67 53.22
CA THR A 81 26.47 -15.84 53.29
C THR A 81 26.80 -14.35 53.52
N GLY A 82 25.99 -13.44 52.97
CA GLY A 82 26.09 -11.98 53.15
C GLY A 82 24.73 -11.29 53.27
N GLN A 83 24.67 -9.99 53.58
CA GLN A 83 23.42 -9.25 53.83
C GLN A 83 23.31 -8.00 52.95
N LEU A 84 22.14 -7.79 52.35
CA LEU A 84 21.74 -6.58 51.63
C LEU A 84 20.69 -5.79 52.42
N GLU A 85 20.74 -4.46 52.32
CA GLU A 85 19.80 -3.51 52.92
C GLU A 85 19.19 -2.61 51.84
N ALA A 86 17.89 -2.29 51.97
CA ALA A 86 17.18 -1.42 51.03
C ALA A 86 16.35 -0.34 51.74
N GLN A 87 16.25 0.85 51.14
CA GLN A 87 15.45 1.97 51.61
C GLN A 87 14.70 2.64 50.44
N ALA A 88 13.38 2.83 50.58
CA ALA A 88 12.54 3.50 49.60
C ALA A 88 12.40 5.00 49.92
N PHE A 89 12.22 5.83 48.89
CA PHE A 89 12.03 7.27 49.00
C PHE A 89 10.89 7.77 48.10
N ASN A 90 10.14 8.78 48.56
CA ASN A 90 9.15 9.49 47.74
C ASN A 90 9.80 10.52 46.79
N ARG A 91 9.01 11.23 45.98
CA ARG A 91 9.50 12.23 45.02
C ARG A 91 10.20 13.43 45.69
N ALA A 92 9.90 13.68 46.96
CA ALA A 92 10.55 14.69 47.81
C ALA A 92 11.86 14.18 48.46
N SER A 93 12.29 12.94 48.18
CA SER A 93 13.46 12.28 48.78
C SER A 93 13.33 11.96 50.28
N GLU A 94 12.12 11.81 50.79
CA GLU A 94 11.87 11.40 52.17
C GLU A 94 11.78 9.87 52.27
N PRO A 95 12.36 9.24 53.31
CA PRO A 95 12.36 7.79 53.45
C PRO A 95 10.96 7.26 53.77
N LEU A 96 10.56 6.22 53.05
CA LEU A 96 9.28 5.54 53.21
C LEU A 96 9.48 4.17 53.89
N ALA A 97 8.55 3.81 54.78
CA ALA A 97 8.51 2.49 55.39
C ALA A 97 7.59 1.57 54.58
N VAL A 98 8.17 0.76 53.70
CA VAL A 98 7.45 -0.17 52.82
C VAL A 98 7.99 -1.59 52.99
N LEU A 99 7.23 -2.59 52.53
CA LEU A 99 7.70 -3.97 52.45
C LEU A 99 8.39 -4.20 51.11
N PHE A 100 9.57 -4.81 51.15
CA PHE A 100 10.36 -5.12 49.97
C PHE A 100 10.16 -6.56 49.52
N THR A 101 10.20 -6.77 48.21
CA THR A 101 10.29 -8.09 47.60
C THR A 101 11.68 -8.25 46.99
N TRP A 102 12.34 -9.38 47.25
CA TRP A 102 13.69 -9.68 46.76
C TRP A 102 13.68 -10.87 45.82
N SER A 103 14.51 -10.82 44.78
CA SER A 103 14.69 -11.93 43.84
C SER A 103 16.12 -11.96 43.31
N SER A 104 16.65 -13.15 43.06
CA SER A 104 17.93 -13.33 42.36
C SER A 104 17.69 -13.59 40.87
N ALA A 105 18.47 -12.94 40.00
CA ALA A 105 18.43 -13.21 38.57
C ALA A 105 18.97 -14.61 38.22
N ASP A 106 19.88 -15.14 39.03
CA ASP A 106 20.42 -16.49 38.93
C ASP A 106 20.54 -17.12 40.32
N GLU A 107 19.52 -17.90 40.68
CA GLU A 107 19.46 -18.63 41.96
C GLU A 107 20.48 -19.78 42.04
N SER A 108 21.14 -20.15 40.94
CA SER A 108 22.22 -21.15 40.97
C SER A 108 23.56 -20.54 41.42
N VAL A 109 23.74 -19.22 41.23
CA VAL A 109 24.94 -18.47 41.67
C VAL A 109 24.75 -17.95 43.10
N ALA A 110 23.62 -17.31 43.41
CA ALA A 110 23.29 -16.91 44.78
C ALA A 110 21.77 -16.81 45.00
N ALA A 111 21.31 -17.27 46.16
CA ALA A 111 19.90 -17.17 46.57
C ALA A 111 19.71 -16.07 47.62
N VAL A 112 18.58 -15.36 47.59
CA VAL A 112 18.26 -14.26 48.53
C VAL A 112 16.98 -14.54 49.31
N SER A 113 16.98 -14.26 50.61
CA SER A 113 15.82 -14.41 51.49
C SER A 113 14.91 -13.16 51.48
N PRO A 114 13.66 -13.25 51.97
CA PRO A 114 12.77 -12.09 52.08
C PRO A 114 13.30 -10.95 52.98
N SER A 115 14.29 -11.21 53.84
CA SER A 115 14.96 -10.20 54.66
C SER A 115 16.23 -9.63 54.04
N GLY A 116 16.58 -10.00 52.80
CA GLY A 116 17.77 -9.52 52.09
C GLY A 116 19.07 -10.29 52.40
N GLU A 117 19.00 -11.46 53.04
CA GLU A 117 20.18 -12.30 53.28
C GLU A 117 20.50 -13.14 52.03
N VAL A 118 21.73 -13.09 51.54
CA VAL A 118 22.21 -13.76 50.33
C VAL A 118 23.11 -14.95 50.68
N THR A 119 22.87 -16.10 50.07
CA THR A 119 23.72 -17.31 50.17
C THR A 119 24.39 -17.59 48.84
N ALA A 120 25.71 -17.73 48.82
CA ALA A 120 26.51 -18.02 47.62
C ALA A 120 26.50 -19.53 47.31
N LEU A 121 26.04 -19.90 46.10
CA LEU A 121 25.76 -21.28 45.70
C LEU A 121 26.63 -21.77 44.54
N GLY A 122 27.08 -20.89 43.66
CA GLY A 122 27.92 -21.23 42.51
C GLY A 122 28.78 -20.05 42.06
N PRO A 123 29.93 -20.30 41.41
CA PRO A 123 30.83 -19.23 40.98
C PRO A 123 30.19 -18.35 39.90
N GLY A 124 30.48 -17.06 39.95
CA GLY A 124 30.01 -16.08 38.97
C GLY A 124 29.39 -14.84 39.62
N ASN A 125 28.87 -13.94 38.79
CA ASN A 125 28.19 -12.74 39.25
C ASN A 125 26.71 -12.88 38.97
N THR A 126 25.87 -12.64 39.98
CA THR A 126 24.41 -12.55 39.82
C THR A 126 23.90 -11.20 40.31
N THR A 127 22.74 -10.81 39.80
CA THR A 127 22.09 -9.55 40.19
C THR A 127 20.91 -9.87 41.09
N ILE A 128 20.88 -9.25 42.26
CA ILE A 128 19.75 -9.29 43.17
C ILE A 128 18.91 -8.04 42.95
N THR A 129 17.62 -8.23 42.64
CA THR A 129 16.65 -7.16 42.45
C THR A 129 15.78 -7.02 43.70
N VAL A 130 15.57 -5.78 44.13
CA VAL A 130 14.61 -5.42 45.17
C VAL A 130 13.52 -4.53 44.57
N SER A 131 12.26 -4.82 44.88
CA SER A 131 11.12 -4.06 44.37
C SER A 131 10.10 -3.71 45.45
N ALA A 132 9.46 -2.55 45.30
CA ALA A 132 8.32 -2.09 46.08
C ALA A 132 7.44 -1.16 45.23
N GLU A 133 6.12 -1.38 45.24
CA GLU A 133 5.12 -0.55 44.51
C GLU A 133 5.43 -0.33 43.02
N GLY A 134 6.08 -1.29 42.35
CA GLY A 134 6.43 -1.22 40.93
C GLY A 134 7.75 -0.49 40.60
N VAL A 135 8.47 0.00 41.62
CA VAL A 135 9.82 0.57 41.48
C VAL A 135 10.86 -0.47 41.90
N GLU A 136 11.97 -0.55 41.17
CA GLU A 136 13.02 -1.55 41.38
C GLU A 136 14.41 -0.92 41.55
N ALA A 137 15.26 -1.57 42.32
CA ALA A 137 16.69 -1.31 42.40
C ALA A 137 17.48 -2.62 42.43
N GLN A 138 18.75 -2.58 42.04
CA GLN A 138 19.57 -3.78 41.84
C GLN A 138 20.93 -3.68 42.53
N ALA A 139 21.42 -4.81 43.05
CA ALA A 139 22.77 -4.97 43.58
C ALA A 139 23.44 -6.21 42.97
N THR A 140 24.70 -6.10 42.58
CA THR A 140 25.48 -7.24 42.07
C THR A 140 26.13 -8.01 43.22
N VAL A 141 26.10 -9.34 43.14
CA VAL A 141 26.79 -10.25 44.06
C VAL A 141 27.77 -11.08 43.25
N GLY A 142 29.05 -11.00 43.58
CA GLY A 142 30.10 -11.84 43.00
C GLY A 142 30.44 -13.02 43.90
N VAL A 143 30.59 -14.20 43.30
CA VAL A 143 30.93 -15.45 43.97
C VAL A 143 32.17 -16.05 43.34
N ASP A 144 33.26 -16.18 44.10
CA ASP A 144 34.53 -16.76 43.68
C ASP A 144 34.68 -18.23 44.12
N ASN A 145 35.47 -19.01 43.36
CA ASN A 145 35.72 -20.43 43.64
C ASN A 145 37.21 -20.80 43.36
N PRO A 146 38.06 -21.02 44.38
CA PRO A 146 39.50 -21.24 44.21
C PRO A 146 39.87 -22.70 43.81
N PRO A 147 40.94 -22.90 43.00
CA PRO A 147 41.41 -24.23 42.57
C PRO A 147 42.11 -25.02 43.69
N VAL A 148 41.95 -26.35 43.70
CA VAL A 148 42.47 -27.26 44.76
C VAL A 148 43.28 -28.45 44.22
N ALA A 149 43.07 -28.94 42.99
CA ALA A 149 43.87 -30.03 42.39
C ALA A 149 44.06 -29.87 40.86
N ILE A 150 45.06 -30.55 40.27
CA ILE A 150 45.28 -30.62 38.80
C ILE A 150 45.65 -32.05 38.38
N GLU A 151 45.08 -32.56 37.29
CA GLU A 151 45.32 -33.90 36.72
C GLU A 151 45.69 -33.79 35.23
N VAL A 152 46.63 -34.61 34.73
CA VAL A 152 47.11 -34.59 33.33
C VAL A 152 46.76 -35.91 32.64
N GLN A 153 46.17 -35.84 31.44
CA GLN A 153 45.81 -37.02 30.63
C GLN A 153 46.25 -36.91 29.16
N PRO A 154 46.65 -38.03 28.52
CA PRO A 154 46.92 -39.33 29.14
C PRO A 154 48.16 -39.29 30.05
N GLU A 155 48.22 -40.17 31.05
CA GLU A 155 49.37 -40.28 31.97
C GLU A 155 50.64 -40.79 31.26
N THR A 156 50.48 -41.49 30.12
CA THR A 156 51.57 -42.00 29.27
C THR A 156 51.23 -41.91 27.76
N ALA A 157 52.18 -41.58 26.88
CA ALA A 157 52.01 -41.61 25.41
C ALA A 157 53.29 -41.95 24.62
N ILE A 158 53.15 -42.39 23.36
CA ILE A 158 54.26 -42.64 22.40
C ILE A 158 54.17 -41.62 21.26
N VAL A 159 55.29 -41.04 20.85
CA VAL A 159 55.38 -39.98 19.81
C VAL A 159 56.48 -40.30 18.79
N GLY A 160 56.25 -40.08 17.50
CA GLY A 160 57.28 -40.19 16.46
C GLY A 160 58.24 -38.98 16.45
N VAL A 161 59.52 -39.17 16.12
CA VAL A 161 60.48 -38.07 15.88
C VAL A 161 59.97 -37.22 14.73
N GLY A 162 59.75 -35.92 14.98
CA GLY A 162 59.17 -34.97 14.02
C GLY A 162 57.63 -34.93 14.03
N THR A 163 56.96 -35.71 14.89
CA THR A 163 55.50 -35.70 15.06
C THR A 163 55.10 -35.12 16.43
N SER A 164 53.81 -35.01 16.71
CA SER A 164 53.30 -34.47 17.97
C SER A 164 52.06 -35.20 18.52
N VAL A 165 51.86 -35.13 19.83
CA VAL A 165 50.65 -35.59 20.54
C VAL A 165 50.12 -34.47 21.44
N SER A 166 48.81 -34.43 21.68
CA SER A 166 48.22 -33.44 22.61
C SER A 166 47.98 -34.06 23.98
N LEU A 167 48.39 -33.34 25.04
CA LEU A 167 48.04 -33.61 26.43
C LEU A 167 46.97 -32.63 26.91
N SER A 168 46.16 -33.07 27.86
CA SER A 168 45.15 -32.25 28.54
C SER A 168 45.47 -32.16 30.03
N ALA A 169 45.17 -31.02 30.65
CA ALA A 169 45.29 -30.82 32.09
C ALA A 169 43.99 -30.24 32.64
N GLU A 170 43.37 -30.93 33.59
CA GLU A 170 42.13 -30.51 34.24
C GLU A 170 42.43 -30.03 35.66
N VAL A 171 42.09 -28.77 35.96
CA VAL A 171 42.20 -28.21 37.31
C VAL A 171 40.83 -28.31 37.98
N THR A 172 40.74 -28.81 39.21
CA THR A 172 39.47 -29.00 39.93
C THR A 172 39.38 -28.19 41.23
N ASP A 173 38.17 -27.85 41.63
CA ASP A 173 37.84 -27.16 42.88
C ASP A 173 37.63 -28.12 44.08
N ILE A 174 37.30 -27.56 45.26
CA ILE A 174 37.08 -28.32 46.50
C ILE A 174 35.88 -29.30 46.43
N ASN A 175 34.96 -29.08 45.49
CA ASN A 175 33.78 -29.92 45.25
C ASN A 175 33.99 -30.89 44.08
N GLY A 176 35.17 -30.88 43.44
CA GLY A 176 35.53 -31.73 42.29
C GLY A 176 35.06 -31.21 40.93
N GLY A 177 34.62 -29.95 40.84
CA GLY A 177 34.25 -29.30 39.57
C GLY A 177 35.48 -28.82 38.78
N VAL A 178 35.48 -28.97 37.46
CA VAL A 178 36.59 -28.54 36.58
C VAL A 178 36.57 -27.02 36.39
N LEU A 179 37.71 -26.37 36.60
CA LEU A 179 37.95 -24.93 36.53
C LEU A 179 38.73 -24.56 35.27
N SER A 180 38.31 -23.51 34.57
CA SER A 180 39.01 -22.95 33.41
C SER A 180 40.04 -21.91 33.86
N VAL A 181 41.20 -22.37 34.32
CA VAL A 181 42.31 -21.53 34.79
C VAL A 181 43.55 -21.76 33.91
N PRO A 182 44.44 -20.75 33.77
CA PRO A 182 45.64 -20.90 32.95
C PRO A 182 46.55 -22.01 33.49
N VAL A 183 47.04 -22.84 32.58
CA VAL A 183 47.99 -23.93 32.83
C VAL A 183 49.28 -23.64 32.06
N THR A 184 50.42 -23.75 32.72
CA THR A 184 51.74 -23.67 32.09
C THR A 184 52.36 -25.04 31.99
N TRP A 185 52.90 -25.36 30.81
CA TRP A 185 53.51 -26.64 30.50
C TRP A 185 55.03 -26.55 30.47
N SER A 186 55.72 -27.60 30.87
CA SER A 186 57.18 -27.73 30.77
C SER A 186 57.60 -29.17 30.51
N SER A 187 58.68 -29.34 29.74
CA SER A 187 59.31 -30.63 29.49
C SER A 187 60.54 -30.84 30.38
N SER A 188 60.76 -32.06 30.87
CA SER A 188 61.96 -32.39 31.64
C SER A 188 63.23 -32.46 30.77
N ASP A 189 63.08 -32.68 29.46
CA ASP A 189 64.18 -32.69 28.48
C ASP A 189 63.68 -32.26 27.08
N GLU A 190 63.88 -30.98 26.78
CA GLU A 190 63.51 -30.39 25.49
C GLU A 190 64.32 -30.92 24.31
N ALA A 191 65.44 -31.63 24.54
CA ALA A 191 66.18 -32.30 23.47
C ALA A 191 65.49 -33.59 23.00
N VAL A 192 64.62 -34.17 23.83
CA VAL A 192 63.84 -35.39 23.53
C VAL A 192 62.45 -35.03 23.04
N ALA A 193 61.71 -34.17 23.77
CA ALA A 193 60.45 -33.61 23.29
C ALA A 193 60.21 -32.20 23.85
N THR A 194 59.62 -31.33 23.03
CA THR A 194 59.18 -29.99 23.43
C THR A 194 57.68 -29.98 23.69
N VAL A 195 57.18 -29.06 24.51
CA VAL A 195 55.74 -28.90 24.76
C VAL A 195 55.30 -27.46 24.54
N SER A 196 54.21 -27.27 23.80
CA SER A 196 53.65 -25.96 23.53
C SER A 196 52.88 -25.41 24.75
N PRO A 197 52.56 -24.11 24.78
CA PRO A 197 51.67 -23.54 25.81
C PRO A 197 50.27 -24.15 25.85
N THR A 198 49.84 -24.83 24.78
CA THR A 198 48.53 -25.50 24.69
C THR A 198 48.58 -26.99 25.01
N GLY A 199 49.74 -27.51 25.46
CA GLY A 199 49.89 -28.92 25.83
C GLY A 199 50.21 -29.86 24.66
N VAL A 200 50.61 -29.33 23.50
CA VAL A 200 51.03 -30.15 22.35
C VAL A 200 52.50 -30.51 22.50
N VAL A 201 52.80 -31.79 22.61
CA VAL A 201 54.15 -32.34 22.78
C VAL A 201 54.70 -32.78 21.44
N SER A 202 55.84 -32.23 21.02
CA SER A 202 56.52 -32.57 19.76
C SER A 202 57.79 -33.38 20.01
N GLY A 203 57.89 -34.57 19.42
CA GLY A 203 59.06 -35.45 19.52
C GLY A 203 60.25 -34.90 18.72
N VAL A 204 61.39 -34.70 19.37
CA VAL A 204 62.61 -34.11 18.79
C VAL A 204 63.68 -35.17 18.53
N ALA A 205 63.88 -36.10 19.47
CA ALA A 205 64.84 -37.19 19.36
C ALA A 205 64.36 -38.40 20.19
N GLU A 206 64.84 -39.60 19.85
CA GLU A 206 64.46 -40.83 20.56
C GLU A 206 64.83 -40.74 22.05
N GLY A 207 63.89 -41.11 22.92
CA GLY A 207 64.06 -41.06 24.37
C GLY A 207 62.76 -40.91 25.12
N SER A 208 62.83 -40.94 26.46
CA SER A 208 61.68 -40.78 27.34
C SER A 208 61.78 -39.48 28.15
N VAL A 209 60.65 -38.77 28.31
CA VAL A 209 60.59 -37.44 28.92
C VAL A 209 59.29 -37.23 29.70
N THR A 210 59.38 -36.55 30.85
CA THR A 210 58.21 -36.19 31.67
C THR A 210 57.74 -34.77 31.32
N ILE A 211 56.45 -34.63 31.02
CA ILE A 211 55.79 -33.34 30.79
C ILE A 211 55.00 -32.95 32.04
N THR A 212 55.17 -31.71 32.51
CA THR A 212 54.52 -31.19 33.72
C THR A 212 53.58 -30.03 33.37
N ALA A 213 52.36 -30.06 33.89
CA ALA A 213 51.37 -28.98 33.86
C ALA A 213 51.29 -28.31 35.24
N THR A 214 51.27 -26.98 35.29
CA THR A 214 51.20 -26.20 36.54
C THR A 214 50.13 -25.12 36.46
N SER A 215 49.33 -24.96 37.52
CA SER A 215 48.39 -23.83 37.66
C SER A 215 48.48 -23.27 39.08
N GLY A 216 48.98 -22.02 39.21
CA GLY A 216 49.29 -21.45 40.52
C GLY A 216 50.38 -22.26 41.25
N GLU A 217 50.04 -22.81 42.42
CA GLU A 217 50.92 -23.67 43.22
C GLU A 217 50.68 -25.19 42.98
N LEU A 218 49.71 -25.56 42.13
CA LEU A 218 49.33 -26.95 41.86
C LEU A 218 50.05 -27.49 40.60
N SER A 219 50.47 -28.76 40.61
CA SER A 219 51.09 -29.42 39.44
C SER A 219 50.68 -30.89 39.24
N GLY A 220 50.69 -31.33 37.97
CA GLY A 220 50.43 -32.70 37.51
C GLY A 220 51.36 -33.09 36.34
N THR A 221 51.54 -34.38 36.06
CA THR A 221 52.59 -34.88 35.13
C THR A 221 52.15 -36.02 34.21
N ALA A 222 52.80 -36.18 33.05
CA ALA A 222 52.66 -37.32 32.13
C ALA A 222 54.02 -37.77 31.55
N GLU A 223 54.16 -39.05 31.21
CA GLU A 223 55.39 -39.66 30.66
C GLU A 223 55.29 -39.92 29.15
N ILE A 224 56.28 -39.49 28.36
CA ILE A 224 56.28 -39.57 26.89
C ILE A 224 57.48 -40.39 26.40
N ASP A 225 57.27 -41.31 25.46
CA ASP A 225 58.32 -42.11 24.78
C ASP A 225 58.41 -41.77 23.28
N VAL A 226 59.59 -41.38 22.78
CA VAL A 226 59.79 -40.87 21.40
C VAL A 226 60.54 -41.89 20.50
N GLN A 227 60.04 -42.19 19.29
CA GLN A 227 60.51 -43.25 18.37
C GLN A 227 60.57 -42.81 16.87
N LEU A 228 61.26 -43.48 15.94
CA LEU A 228 61.38 -43.10 14.50
C LEU A 228 60.44 -43.93 13.55
N LEU A 229 59.71 -43.32 12.58
CA LEU A 229 58.67 -43.96 11.69
C LEU A 229 58.72 -43.49 10.19
N GLU A 230 58.32 -44.30 9.16
CA GLU A 230 58.36 -44.00 7.69
C GLU A 230 57.04 -44.33 6.89
N PRO A 231 56.38 -43.45 6.07
CA PRO A 231 55.02 -43.66 5.46
C PRO A 231 54.88 -44.68 4.29
N ASN A 232 53.66 -45.19 4.02
CA ASN A 232 53.39 -46.24 2.99
C ASN A 232 52.07 -46.17 2.16
N THR A 233 51.18 -45.16 2.30
CA THR A 233 49.89 -45.05 1.56
C THR A 233 49.58 -43.60 1.11
N LEU A 234 48.90 -43.40 -0.04
CA LEU A 234 48.46 -42.11 -0.62
C LEU A 234 46.93 -42.12 -0.90
N VAL A 235 46.20 -41.02 -0.62
CA VAL A 235 44.74 -40.88 -0.84
C VAL A 235 44.39 -39.50 -1.42
N LEU A 236 43.36 -39.43 -2.27
CA LEU A 236 42.80 -38.19 -2.84
C LEU A 236 41.36 -37.92 -2.35
N GLU A 237 41.07 -36.65 -2.00
CA GLU A 237 39.74 -36.18 -1.61
C GLU A 237 39.36 -34.90 -2.38
N ALA A 238 38.07 -34.75 -2.71
CA ALA A 238 37.54 -33.59 -3.43
C ALA A 238 36.57 -32.80 -2.57
N PHE A 239 36.66 -31.48 -2.66
CA PHE A 239 35.87 -30.54 -1.89
C PHE A 239 35.25 -29.49 -2.80
N ASP A 240 34.05 -29.03 -2.43
CA ASP A 240 33.42 -27.91 -3.11
C ASP A 240 34.04 -26.56 -2.69
N SER A 241 33.49 -25.45 -3.21
CA SER A 241 34.00 -24.11 -2.88
C SER A 241 33.77 -23.67 -1.43
N SER A 242 32.93 -24.39 -0.68
CA SER A 242 32.70 -24.25 0.78
C SER A 242 33.58 -25.16 1.62
N LEU A 243 34.40 -26.02 1.01
CA LEU A 243 35.23 -27.05 1.65
C LEU A 243 34.44 -28.22 2.25
N ASP A 244 33.24 -28.50 1.73
CA ASP A 244 32.49 -29.70 2.12
C ASP A 244 32.95 -30.93 1.31
N PRO A 245 33.12 -32.12 1.93
CA PRO A 245 33.56 -33.33 1.23
C PRO A 245 32.55 -33.76 0.16
N ILE A 246 33.03 -34.01 -1.06
CA ILE A 246 32.23 -34.52 -2.17
C ILE A 246 32.40 -36.04 -2.26
N ASP A 247 31.30 -36.79 -2.37
CA ASP A 247 31.35 -38.25 -2.55
C ASP A 247 31.99 -38.62 -3.90
N ILE A 248 32.94 -39.55 -3.87
CA ILE A 248 33.99 -39.73 -4.88
C ILE A 248 33.50 -40.61 -6.07
N GLN A 249 32.25 -41.09 -6.04
CA GLN A 249 31.76 -42.05 -7.04
C GLN A 249 31.07 -41.47 -8.28
N ASP A 250 30.68 -40.19 -8.32
CA ASP A 250 30.15 -39.53 -9.54
C ASP A 250 30.10 -38.00 -9.32
N ILE A 251 31.12 -37.27 -9.75
CA ILE A 251 31.14 -35.80 -9.63
C ILE A 251 30.55 -35.21 -10.92
N SER A 252 29.23 -34.99 -10.99
CA SER A 252 28.60 -34.23 -12.08
C SER A 252 28.34 -32.78 -11.67
N VAL A 253 28.99 -31.81 -12.31
CA VAL A 253 28.94 -30.39 -11.92
C VAL A 253 28.27 -29.53 -12.99
N ARG A 254 27.43 -28.59 -12.55
CA ARG A 254 26.69 -27.65 -13.43
C ARG A 254 27.61 -26.51 -13.88
N ASN A 255 27.74 -26.29 -15.19
CA ASN A 255 28.46 -25.13 -15.77
C ASN A 255 29.90 -24.95 -15.20
N SER A 256 30.45 -23.73 -15.24
CA SER A 256 31.76 -23.38 -14.70
C SER A 256 31.80 -23.49 -13.17
N ALA A 257 32.62 -24.38 -12.62
CA ALA A 257 32.75 -24.61 -11.18
C ALA A 257 34.21 -24.55 -10.71
N ILE A 258 34.43 -24.16 -9.45
CA ILE A 258 35.74 -24.21 -8.80
C ILE A 258 35.71 -25.36 -7.81
N ILE A 259 36.67 -26.28 -7.91
CA ILE A 259 36.73 -27.52 -7.12
C ILE A 259 38.12 -27.62 -6.50
N VAL A 260 38.18 -27.87 -5.18
CA VAL A 260 39.44 -28.05 -4.47
C VAL A 260 39.72 -29.54 -4.35
N VAL A 261 40.97 -29.97 -4.60
CA VAL A 261 41.36 -31.39 -4.47
C VAL A 261 42.59 -31.48 -3.57
N GLU A 262 42.50 -32.33 -2.55
CA GLU A 262 43.57 -32.52 -1.55
C GLU A 262 44.16 -33.93 -1.62
N ALA A 263 45.46 -34.06 -1.33
CA ALA A 263 46.17 -35.34 -1.27
C ALA A 263 46.83 -35.54 0.11
N SER A 264 46.62 -36.72 0.71
CA SER A 264 47.09 -37.06 2.06
C SER A 264 47.93 -38.34 2.10
N LEU A 265 48.94 -38.38 2.98
CA LEU A 265 49.92 -39.49 3.13
C LEU A 265 49.80 -40.17 4.50
N PHE A 266 49.80 -41.50 4.53
CA PHE A 266 49.62 -42.30 5.76
C PHE A 266 50.72 -43.35 5.99
N PHE A 267 50.98 -43.68 7.27
CA PHE A 267 51.66 -44.91 7.69
C PHE A 267 50.66 -45.92 8.27
N ARG A 268 50.59 -47.12 7.68
CA ARG A 268 49.84 -48.24 8.26
C ARG A 268 50.77 -49.35 8.70
N ASP A 269 50.92 -49.51 10.02
CA ASP A 269 51.28 -50.79 10.63
C ASP A 269 50.51 -51.00 11.95
N ASN A 270 49.89 -52.18 12.10
CA ASN A 270 49.11 -52.62 13.27
C ASN A 270 47.99 -51.71 13.82
N GLY A 271 47.30 -50.95 12.96
CA GLY A 271 46.02 -50.31 13.30
C GLY A 271 46.12 -48.97 14.06
N VAL A 272 47.29 -48.34 14.07
CA VAL A 272 47.46 -46.94 14.49
C VAL A 272 47.74 -46.12 13.24
N GLU A 273 46.82 -45.22 12.92
CA GLU A 273 46.90 -44.32 11.76
C GLU A 273 47.55 -43.01 12.24
N LEU A 274 48.73 -42.70 11.70
CA LEU A 274 49.42 -41.43 11.95
C LEU A 274 49.44 -40.64 10.64
N GLU A 275 48.78 -39.50 10.65
CA GLU A 275 48.62 -38.58 9.52
C GLU A 275 49.86 -37.67 9.40
N PHE A 276 50.42 -37.55 8.20
CA PHE A 276 51.48 -36.59 7.88
C PHE A 276 50.84 -35.30 7.29
N PRO A 277 51.54 -34.14 7.27
CA PRO A 277 50.94 -32.89 6.80
C PRO A 277 50.38 -32.98 5.38
N ASN A 278 49.12 -32.58 5.19
CA ASN A 278 48.38 -32.62 3.92
C ASN A 278 48.95 -31.63 2.88
N GLU A 279 48.98 -32.01 1.59
CA GLU A 279 49.27 -31.09 0.46
C GLU A 279 47.98 -30.87 -0.35
N SER A 280 47.50 -29.63 -0.40
CA SER A 280 46.25 -29.23 -1.07
C SER A 280 46.50 -28.48 -2.39
N VAL A 281 45.77 -28.80 -3.47
CA VAL A 281 45.84 -28.08 -4.76
C VAL A 281 44.44 -27.65 -5.23
N VAL A 282 44.30 -26.39 -5.65
CA VAL A 282 43.01 -25.83 -6.09
C VAL A 282 42.89 -25.90 -7.61
N PHE A 283 41.79 -26.47 -8.10
CA PHE A 283 41.44 -26.53 -9.51
C PHE A 283 40.24 -25.61 -9.83
N ALA A 284 40.21 -25.00 -11.00
CA ALA A 284 38.97 -24.51 -11.57
C ALA A 284 38.66 -25.24 -12.86
N ILE A 285 37.39 -25.60 -12.99
CA ILE A 285 36.88 -26.47 -14.03
C ILE A 285 35.73 -25.73 -14.70
N ASP A 286 35.99 -25.15 -15.87
CA ASP A 286 34.93 -24.62 -16.73
C ASP A 286 34.72 -25.53 -17.95
N SER A 287 33.47 -25.68 -18.37
CA SER A 287 33.01 -26.35 -19.59
C SER A 287 33.77 -25.98 -20.88
N THR A 288 34.46 -24.82 -20.90
CA THR A 288 35.22 -24.35 -22.07
C THR A 288 36.69 -24.02 -21.81
N THR A 289 37.12 -23.91 -20.54
CA THR A 289 38.51 -23.61 -20.16
C THR A 289 38.94 -24.42 -18.94
N PHE A 290 39.76 -25.44 -19.17
CA PHE A 290 40.35 -26.26 -18.11
C PHE A 290 41.78 -25.80 -17.82
N GLY A 291 42.09 -25.48 -16.57
CA GLY A 291 43.43 -25.06 -16.18
C GLY A 291 43.66 -25.04 -14.67
N VAL A 292 44.86 -25.44 -14.25
CA VAL A 292 45.30 -25.33 -12.86
C VAL A 292 45.44 -23.84 -12.51
N LEU A 293 44.63 -23.35 -11.56
CA LEU A 293 44.66 -21.94 -11.15
C LEU A 293 45.85 -21.61 -10.22
N GLY A 294 46.39 -22.60 -9.51
CA GLY A 294 47.62 -22.45 -8.72
C GLY A 294 47.86 -23.58 -7.72
N ASN A 295 49.15 -23.85 -7.44
CA ASN A 295 49.59 -24.79 -6.40
C ASN A 295 50.12 -23.96 -5.20
N PRO A 296 49.43 -23.91 -4.06
CA PRO A 296 49.83 -23.15 -2.89
C PRO A 296 50.90 -23.89 -2.06
N GLY A 297 52.04 -24.24 -2.66
CA GLY A 297 53.31 -24.41 -1.95
C GLY A 297 53.47 -25.62 -1.02
N GLY A 298 53.98 -26.72 -1.58
CA GLY A 298 54.66 -27.84 -0.91
C GLY A 298 55.18 -28.77 -2.01
N GLN A 299 56.47 -29.08 -2.07
CA GLN A 299 57.10 -29.72 -3.24
C GLN A 299 57.23 -31.25 -3.11
N THR A 300 56.19 -31.99 -2.70
CA THR A 300 56.35 -33.46 -2.60
C THR A 300 55.43 -34.31 -3.46
N ALA A 301 54.18 -33.91 -3.74
CA ALA A 301 53.31 -34.58 -4.72
C ALA A 301 53.16 -33.78 -6.04
N SER A 302 53.07 -34.48 -7.18
CA SER A 302 52.85 -33.85 -8.49
C SER A 302 51.45 -34.14 -9.04
N PHE A 303 50.79 -33.11 -9.58
CA PHE A 303 49.41 -33.16 -10.06
C PHE A 303 49.29 -32.87 -11.56
N THR A 304 48.46 -33.62 -12.28
CA THR A 304 48.09 -33.36 -13.68
C THR A 304 46.59 -33.44 -13.89
N ALA A 305 46.03 -32.64 -14.79
CA ALA A 305 44.62 -32.68 -15.17
C ALA A 305 44.47 -32.73 -16.71
N ASP A 306 43.59 -33.59 -17.21
CA ASP A 306 43.25 -33.72 -18.63
C ASP A 306 41.71 -33.81 -18.79
N ALA A 307 41.15 -33.20 -19.83
CA ALA A 307 39.72 -33.19 -20.07
C ALA A 307 39.39 -33.58 -21.50
N ASP A 308 38.37 -34.41 -21.69
CA ASP A 308 37.92 -34.81 -23.01
C ASP A 308 36.84 -33.86 -23.60
N SER A 309 36.52 -34.06 -24.87
CA SER A 309 35.49 -33.29 -25.58
C SER A 309 34.06 -33.58 -25.11
N GLU A 310 33.88 -34.54 -24.21
CA GLU A 310 32.59 -34.96 -23.66
C GLU A 310 32.32 -34.30 -22.30
N GLY A 311 33.26 -33.49 -21.78
CA GLY A 311 33.10 -32.74 -20.53
C GLY A 311 33.60 -33.49 -19.30
N ILE A 312 34.38 -34.57 -19.49
CA ILE A 312 34.96 -35.35 -18.40
C ILE A 312 36.41 -34.91 -18.14
N ALA A 313 36.69 -34.42 -16.94
CA ALA A 313 38.02 -34.07 -16.44
C ALA A 313 38.59 -35.18 -15.53
N THR A 314 39.83 -35.58 -15.76
CA THR A 314 40.58 -36.54 -14.91
C THR A 314 41.75 -35.83 -14.24
N ILE A 315 41.90 -36.00 -12.93
CA ILE A 315 42.96 -35.46 -12.08
C ILE A 315 43.82 -36.63 -11.56
N THR A 316 45.15 -36.51 -11.63
CA THR A 316 46.11 -37.54 -11.17
C THR A 316 47.09 -36.93 -10.18
N ALA A 317 47.38 -37.63 -9.08
CA ALA A 317 48.39 -37.25 -8.09
C ALA A 317 49.46 -38.35 -7.88
N THR A 318 50.72 -37.96 -7.67
CA THR A 318 51.86 -38.88 -7.55
C THR A 318 52.85 -38.46 -6.44
N PHE A 319 53.33 -39.41 -5.63
CA PHE A 319 54.39 -39.21 -4.61
C PHE A 319 55.36 -40.41 -4.59
N GLY A 320 56.62 -40.22 -4.99
CA GLY A 320 57.58 -41.33 -5.10
C GLY A 320 57.13 -42.38 -6.13
N GLU A 321 56.78 -43.59 -5.66
CA GLU A 321 56.18 -44.67 -6.48
C GLU A 321 54.65 -44.83 -6.28
N LEU A 322 54.01 -43.98 -5.48
CA LEU A 322 52.55 -44.00 -5.23
C LEU A 322 51.82 -43.09 -6.24
N GLU A 323 50.67 -43.55 -6.77
CA GLU A 323 49.85 -42.87 -7.78
C GLU A 323 48.35 -43.12 -7.53
N GLU A 324 47.50 -42.08 -7.66
CA GLU A 324 46.04 -42.15 -7.51
C GLU A 324 45.33 -41.17 -8.49
N THR A 325 44.09 -41.48 -8.93
CA THR A 325 43.33 -40.71 -9.94
C THR A 325 41.87 -40.43 -9.56
N LEU A 326 41.32 -39.29 -9.99
CA LEU A 326 39.94 -38.81 -9.77
C LEU A 326 39.29 -38.32 -11.08
N THR A 327 37.99 -38.56 -11.31
CA THR A 327 37.25 -38.17 -12.54
C THR A 327 36.00 -37.32 -12.23
N ILE A 328 35.73 -36.29 -13.05
CA ILE A 328 34.69 -35.27 -12.87
C ILE A 328 33.96 -35.00 -14.21
N GLU A 329 32.62 -35.05 -14.25
CA GLU A 329 31.79 -34.74 -15.43
C GLU A 329 31.14 -33.34 -15.31
N VAL A 330 31.11 -32.54 -16.38
CA VAL A 330 30.48 -31.20 -16.41
C VAL A 330 29.37 -31.15 -17.45
N TYR A 331 28.15 -30.74 -17.06
CA TYR A 331 26.99 -30.65 -17.96
C TYR A 331 26.30 -29.28 -17.96
N THR A 332 25.52 -29.01 -19.02
CA THR A 332 24.69 -27.80 -19.16
C THR A 332 23.22 -28.11 -18.82
N PRO A 333 22.63 -27.49 -17.80
CA PRO A 333 21.26 -27.78 -17.38
C PRO A 333 20.22 -27.24 -18.38
N VAL A 334 19.21 -28.06 -18.70
CA VAL A 334 18.08 -27.69 -19.57
C VAL A 334 16.91 -27.20 -18.70
N PRO A 335 16.29 -26.03 -19.00
CA PRO A 335 15.09 -25.57 -18.31
C PRO A 335 13.94 -26.58 -18.43
N ASP A 336 13.22 -26.86 -17.34
CA ASP A 336 12.09 -27.79 -17.31
C ASP A 336 10.78 -27.11 -16.92
N THR A 337 10.78 -26.34 -15.83
CA THR A 337 9.60 -25.60 -15.37
C THR A 337 9.91 -24.12 -15.18
N LEU A 338 8.89 -23.31 -15.43
CA LEU A 338 8.88 -21.86 -15.26
C LEU A 338 7.59 -21.51 -14.50
N THR A 339 7.71 -20.76 -13.42
CA THR A 339 6.53 -20.27 -12.67
C THR A 339 6.65 -18.78 -12.42
N ILE A 340 5.52 -18.07 -12.46
CA ILE A 340 5.45 -16.63 -12.20
C ILE A 340 4.80 -16.40 -10.83
N THR A 341 5.39 -15.52 -10.04
CA THR A 341 4.80 -15.00 -8.80
C THR A 341 4.67 -13.48 -8.90
N PRO A 342 3.53 -12.88 -8.52
CA PRO A 342 2.29 -13.50 -8.06
C PRO A 342 1.43 -14.11 -9.18
N THR A 343 0.61 -15.11 -8.82
CA THR A 343 -0.47 -15.65 -9.66
C THR A 343 -1.74 -14.83 -9.44
N ASP A 344 -2.31 -14.30 -10.52
CA ASP A 344 -3.50 -13.42 -10.53
C ASP A 344 -3.43 -12.17 -9.64
N PRO A 345 -2.40 -11.31 -9.78
CA PRO A 345 -2.32 -10.08 -9.01
C PRO A 345 -3.44 -9.09 -9.34
N SER A 346 -3.80 -8.30 -8.34
CA SER A 346 -4.65 -7.12 -8.50
C SER A 346 -3.92 -5.87 -8.04
N ALA A 347 -4.05 -4.78 -8.79
CA ALA A 347 -3.46 -3.49 -8.45
C ALA A 347 -4.40 -2.34 -8.86
N PHE A 348 -4.18 -1.14 -8.33
CA PHE A 348 -4.84 0.07 -8.84
C PHE A 348 -4.02 0.69 -9.95
N ILE A 349 -4.64 1.51 -10.80
CA ILE A 349 -3.93 2.37 -11.76
C ILE A 349 -2.83 3.16 -11.03
N GLY A 350 -1.66 3.30 -11.66
CA GLY A 350 -0.50 4.00 -11.09
C GLY A 350 0.42 3.13 -10.23
N ALA A 351 -0.02 1.93 -9.83
CA ALA A 351 0.81 1.01 -9.06
C ALA A 351 1.91 0.36 -9.91
N GLU A 352 3.04 0.07 -9.27
CA GLU A 352 4.10 -0.78 -9.79
C GLU A 352 4.00 -2.17 -9.16
N VAL A 353 3.84 -3.19 -10.00
CA VAL A 353 3.68 -4.59 -9.59
C VAL A 353 4.95 -5.35 -9.94
N VAL A 354 5.58 -5.92 -8.92
CA VAL A 354 6.79 -6.74 -9.09
C VAL A 354 6.39 -8.19 -9.37
N PHE A 355 6.98 -8.76 -10.41
CA PHE A 355 6.86 -10.16 -10.79
C PHE A 355 8.21 -10.85 -10.66
N THR A 356 8.23 -12.08 -10.19
CA THR A 356 9.40 -12.95 -10.18
C THR A 356 9.10 -14.22 -10.98
N ALA A 357 10.12 -14.74 -11.65
CA ALA A 357 10.08 -15.97 -12.42
C ALA A 357 11.06 -16.98 -11.81
N ASP A 358 10.54 -18.11 -11.36
CA ASP A 358 11.36 -19.23 -10.90
C ASP A 358 11.51 -20.25 -12.04
N VAL A 359 12.75 -20.43 -12.49
CA VAL A 359 13.11 -21.43 -13.51
C VAL A 359 13.80 -22.61 -12.82
N ILE A 360 13.26 -23.81 -12.99
CA ILE A 360 13.83 -25.06 -12.46
C ILE A 360 14.30 -25.91 -13.64
N ALA A 361 15.52 -26.45 -13.55
CA ALA A 361 16.05 -27.38 -14.54
C ALA A 361 15.54 -28.82 -14.32
N GLN A 362 15.76 -29.73 -15.27
CA GLN A 362 15.24 -31.10 -15.23
C GLN A 362 15.68 -31.95 -14.03
N ASP A 363 16.81 -31.61 -13.44
CA ASP A 363 17.37 -32.20 -12.21
C ASP A 363 16.76 -31.61 -10.92
N GLY A 364 15.84 -30.64 -11.04
CA GLY A 364 15.03 -30.14 -9.94
C GLY A 364 15.62 -28.97 -9.14
N LEU A 365 16.81 -28.45 -9.50
CA LEU A 365 17.39 -27.28 -8.82
C LEU A 365 17.17 -25.98 -9.61
N PRO A 366 17.16 -24.81 -8.94
CA PRO A 366 17.02 -23.50 -9.59
C PRO A 366 18.05 -23.29 -10.70
N LEU A 367 17.62 -22.64 -11.78
CA LEU A 367 18.43 -22.32 -12.95
C LEU A 367 18.49 -20.80 -13.12
N VAL A 368 19.69 -20.23 -13.00
CA VAL A 368 19.92 -18.82 -13.31
C VAL A 368 20.01 -18.66 -14.82
N THR A 369 19.00 -18.05 -15.42
CA THR A 369 18.90 -17.80 -16.85
C THR A 369 18.14 -16.50 -17.12
N ASP A 370 18.30 -15.96 -18.33
CA ASP A 370 17.59 -14.75 -18.74
C ASP A 370 16.11 -15.05 -18.94
N VAL A 371 15.25 -14.22 -18.34
CA VAL A 371 13.80 -14.30 -18.49
C VAL A 371 13.32 -13.05 -19.23
N ASN A 372 12.69 -13.24 -20.39
CA ASN A 372 12.10 -12.16 -21.16
C ASN A 372 10.66 -11.91 -20.70
N TRP A 373 10.37 -10.67 -20.31
CA TRP A 373 9.06 -10.26 -19.81
C TRP A 373 8.32 -9.39 -20.82
N THR A 374 7.04 -9.65 -21.03
CA THR A 374 6.20 -8.85 -21.94
C THR A 374 4.81 -8.62 -21.36
N SER A 375 4.18 -7.52 -21.78
CA SER A 375 2.77 -7.21 -21.56
C SER A 375 2.04 -7.28 -22.91
N ASP A 376 0.87 -7.92 -22.95
CA ASP A 376 0.05 -7.98 -24.17
C ASP A 376 -0.68 -6.67 -24.50
N ASN A 377 -0.76 -5.74 -23.54
CA ASN A 377 -1.32 -4.41 -23.72
C ASN A 377 -0.56 -3.35 -22.91
N SER A 378 0.40 -2.70 -23.57
CA SER A 378 1.23 -1.66 -22.96
C SER A 378 0.44 -0.40 -22.57
N SER A 379 -0.76 -0.18 -23.11
CA SER A 379 -1.64 0.92 -22.68
C SER A 379 -2.29 0.66 -21.31
N LEU A 380 -2.35 -0.60 -20.86
CA LEU A 380 -2.87 -0.97 -19.54
C LEU A 380 -1.75 -1.20 -18.53
N ALA A 381 -0.68 -1.91 -18.91
CA ALA A 381 0.53 -2.01 -18.09
C ALA A 381 1.78 -2.14 -18.96
N THR A 382 2.83 -1.38 -18.61
CA THR A 382 4.12 -1.41 -19.30
C THR A 382 5.18 -2.04 -18.39
N ILE A 383 5.97 -2.96 -18.94
CA ILE A 383 7.15 -3.52 -18.25
C ILE A 383 8.29 -2.49 -18.27
N LEU A 384 8.88 -2.20 -17.12
CA LEU A 384 10.01 -1.29 -16.98
C LEU A 384 11.33 -2.03 -17.25
N GLU A 385 12.28 -1.39 -17.95
CA GLU A 385 13.50 -2.03 -18.46
C GLU A 385 14.64 -2.16 -17.42
N GLU A 386 14.40 -1.95 -16.12
CA GLU A 386 15.48 -1.53 -15.22
C GLU A 386 16.37 -2.62 -14.60
N ASP A 387 16.06 -3.93 -14.66
CA ASP A 387 17.03 -5.03 -14.40
C ASP A 387 16.33 -6.40 -14.59
N LEU A 388 16.30 -6.93 -15.82
CA LEU A 388 15.40 -8.04 -16.21
C LEU A 388 16.12 -9.38 -16.36
N GLY A 389 16.54 -9.94 -15.23
CA GLY A 389 16.75 -11.38 -15.10
C GLY A 389 15.44 -12.06 -14.71
N ALA A 390 15.44 -12.79 -13.60
CA ALA A 390 14.27 -13.46 -13.03
C ALA A 390 13.18 -12.51 -12.46
N THR A 391 13.33 -11.19 -12.53
CA THR A 391 12.38 -10.22 -11.94
C THR A 391 11.94 -9.20 -12.99
N ALA A 392 10.70 -8.73 -12.91
CA ALA A 392 10.18 -7.63 -13.72
C ALA A 392 9.27 -6.71 -12.91
N VAL A 393 9.17 -5.45 -13.31
CA VAL A 393 8.22 -4.48 -12.74
C VAL A 393 7.26 -4.03 -13.82
N ALA A 394 5.96 -4.19 -13.59
CA ALA A 394 4.92 -3.66 -14.46
C ALA A 394 4.29 -2.42 -13.84
N ARG A 395 4.38 -1.28 -14.52
CA ARG A 395 3.66 -0.06 -14.13
C ARG A 395 2.28 -0.06 -14.77
N THR A 396 1.25 0.03 -13.95
CA THR A 396 -0.15 0.09 -14.39
C THR A 396 -0.50 1.50 -14.86
N LEU A 397 -1.06 1.60 -16.06
CA LEU A 397 -1.37 2.85 -16.76
C LEU A 397 -2.85 2.98 -17.08
N GLY A 398 -3.56 1.85 -17.14
CA GLY A 398 -4.98 1.82 -17.48
C GLY A 398 -5.67 0.63 -16.82
N PRO A 399 -6.95 0.76 -16.48
CA PRO A 399 -7.71 -0.27 -15.82
C PRO A 399 -8.20 -1.35 -16.79
N GLY A 400 -8.33 -2.57 -16.30
CA GLY A 400 -8.66 -3.75 -17.11
C GLY A 400 -7.84 -4.97 -16.71
N ALA A 401 -7.91 -6.03 -17.50
CA ALA A 401 -7.07 -7.20 -17.34
C ALA A 401 -5.99 -7.20 -18.43
N VAL A 402 -4.74 -7.40 -18.02
CA VAL A 402 -3.59 -7.45 -18.92
C VAL A 402 -2.79 -8.72 -18.65
N THR A 403 -2.32 -9.39 -19.69
CA THR A 403 -1.54 -10.62 -19.57
C THR A 403 -0.06 -10.26 -19.48
N ILE A 404 0.58 -10.66 -18.38
CA ILE A 404 2.03 -10.58 -18.20
C ILE A 404 2.62 -11.95 -18.53
N ARG A 405 3.58 -11.98 -19.45
CA ARG A 405 4.23 -13.21 -19.91
C ARG A 405 5.71 -13.21 -19.52
N ALA A 406 6.18 -14.33 -18.98
CA ALA A 406 7.59 -14.63 -18.78
C ALA A 406 8.03 -15.71 -19.77
N THR A 407 9.21 -15.58 -20.37
CA THR A 407 9.78 -16.58 -21.29
C THR A 407 11.24 -16.87 -20.95
N ALA A 408 11.56 -18.13 -20.68
CA ALA A 408 12.92 -18.61 -20.39
C ALA A 408 13.28 -19.76 -21.35
N GLY A 409 14.15 -19.50 -22.32
CA GLY A 409 14.43 -20.46 -23.40
C GLY A 409 13.18 -20.78 -24.23
N SER A 410 12.70 -22.02 -24.16
CA SER A 410 11.45 -22.47 -24.81
C SER A 410 10.23 -22.50 -23.88
N LEU A 411 10.40 -22.21 -22.59
CA LEU A 411 9.31 -22.18 -21.62
C LEU A 411 8.64 -20.81 -21.63
N THR A 412 7.31 -20.79 -21.61
CA THR A 412 6.51 -19.57 -21.47
C THR A 412 5.44 -19.81 -20.43
N GLU A 413 5.29 -18.86 -19.51
CA GLU A 413 4.24 -18.83 -18.50
C GLU A 413 3.53 -17.47 -18.54
N GLU A 414 2.26 -17.44 -18.15
CA GLU A 414 1.41 -16.24 -18.19
C GLU A 414 0.67 -16.05 -16.86
N THR A 415 0.47 -14.79 -16.47
CA THR A 415 -0.39 -14.42 -15.33
C THR A 415 -1.26 -13.21 -15.72
N THR A 416 -2.46 -13.12 -15.15
CA THR A 416 -3.38 -12.01 -15.44
C THR A 416 -3.27 -10.96 -14.34
N LEU A 417 -2.79 -9.76 -14.68
CA LEU A 417 -2.84 -8.60 -13.80
C LEU A 417 -4.18 -7.89 -13.97
N THR A 418 -4.98 -7.86 -12.90
CA THR A 418 -6.24 -7.13 -12.86
C THR A 418 -6.02 -5.73 -12.29
N ILE A 419 -6.26 -4.71 -13.10
CA ILE A 419 -6.05 -3.31 -12.76
C ILE A 419 -7.40 -2.68 -12.46
N ALA A 420 -7.62 -2.35 -11.18
CA ALA A 420 -8.81 -1.66 -10.72
C ALA A 420 -8.71 -0.16 -11.02
N GLY A 421 -9.83 0.41 -11.48
CA GLY A 421 -10.04 1.85 -11.60
C GLY A 421 -11.40 2.23 -11.04
N PHE A 422 -11.67 3.53 -10.97
CA PHE A 422 -12.96 4.04 -10.54
C PHE A 422 -14.00 3.91 -11.67
N ALA A 423 -14.84 2.88 -11.59
CA ALA A 423 -15.90 2.63 -12.57
C ALA A 423 -17.21 3.34 -12.18
N ALA A 424 -17.67 4.25 -13.03
CA ALA A 424 -18.86 5.06 -12.83
C ALA A 424 -20.00 4.68 -13.80
N GLY A 425 -21.22 4.65 -13.29
CA GLY A 425 -22.44 4.51 -14.11
C GLY A 425 -22.98 5.83 -14.65
N SER A 426 -22.61 6.96 -14.04
CA SER A 426 -22.96 8.31 -14.49
C SER A 426 -22.01 9.33 -13.90
N ILE A 427 -21.85 10.46 -14.59
CA ILE A 427 -21.05 11.61 -14.17
C ILE A 427 -21.93 12.87 -14.15
N ALA A 428 -21.56 13.86 -13.34
CA ALA A 428 -22.17 15.17 -13.28
C ALA A 428 -21.08 16.21 -12.97
N LEU A 429 -21.05 17.29 -13.73
CA LEU A 429 -20.02 18.31 -13.61
C LEU A 429 -20.65 19.60 -13.12
N GLY A 430 -20.03 20.21 -12.11
CA GLY A 430 -20.30 21.56 -11.65
C GLY A 430 -19.37 22.56 -12.32
N GLU A 431 -19.22 23.74 -11.71
CA GLU A 431 -18.32 24.77 -12.22
C GLU A 431 -16.85 24.38 -12.04
N GLU A 432 -16.47 24.03 -10.81
CA GLU A 432 -15.09 23.69 -10.42
C GLU A 432 -15.00 22.30 -9.73
N HIS A 433 -16.01 21.45 -9.86
CA HIS A 433 -16.01 20.10 -9.27
C HIS A 433 -16.69 19.08 -10.18
N THR A 434 -16.34 17.81 -9.99
CA THR A 434 -16.91 16.67 -10.70
C THR A 434 -17.45 15.68 -9.69
N CYS A 435 -18.61 15.11 -9.99
CA CYS A 435 -19.19 14.02 -9.24
C CYS A 435 -19.50 12.85 -10.16
N ALA A 436 -19.52 11.65 -9.59
CA ALA A 436 -19.88 10.44 -10.29
C ALA A 436 -20.61 9.47 -9.36
N LEU A 437 -21.49 8.67 -9.93
CA LEU A 437 -22.07 7.52 -9.25
C LEU A 437 -21.33 6.26 -9.70
N SER A 438 -20.86 5.46 -8.76
CA SER A 438 -20.40 4.10 -9.07
C SER A 438 -21.56 3.27 -9.66
N LEU A 439 -21.23 2.11 -10.25
CA LEU A 439 -22.25 1.17 -10.73
C LEU A 439 -23.22 0.68 -9.64
N ALA A 440 -22.81 0.77 -8.36
CA ALA A 440 -23.65 0.47 -7.20
C ALA A 440 -24.46 1.68 -6.70
N GLY A 441 -24.30 2.86 -7.32
CA GLY A 441 -25.00 4.09 -6.97
C GLY A 441 -24.40 4.87 -5.80
N PHE A 442 -23.19 4.52 -5.33
CA PHE A 442 -22.47 5.35 -4.35
C PHE A 442 -21.88 6.57 -5.05
N ALA A 443 -22.03 7.74 -4.45
CA ALA A 443 -21.50 8.99 -4.99
C ALA A 443 -20.04 9.22 -4.57
N TYR A 444 -19.27 9.74 -5.52
CA TYR A 444 -17.91 10.22 -5.35
C TYR A 444 -17.81 11.61 -5.99
N CYS A 445 -17.17 12.56 -5.33
CA CYS A 445 -16.98 13.91 -5.82
C CYS A 445 -15.55 14.38 -5.60
N TRP A 446 -15.02 15.18 -6.51
CA TRP A 446 -13.68 15.76 -6.47
C TRP A 446 -13.63 17.13 -7.16
N GLY A 447 -12.54 17.86 -7.02
CA GLY A 447 -12.40 19.26 -7.40
C GLY A 447 -12.51 20.21 -6.21
N GLU A 448 -13.12 21.38 -6.42
CA GLU A 448 -13.25 22.42 -5.39
C GLU A 448 -14.08 21.92 -4.19
N GLY A 449 -13.49 22.00 -2.99
CA GLY A 449 -14.11 21.57 -1.72
C GLY A 449 -14.93 22.65 -1.03
N ALA A 450 -14.75 23.91 -1.41
CA ALA A 450 -15.35 25.05 -0.72
C ALA A 450 -16.89 24.91 -0.62
N ASP A 451 -17.43 25.37 0.51
CA ASP A 451 -18.85 25.21 0.91
C ASP A 451 -19.30 23.77 1.18
N GLY A 452 -18.40 22.78 1.12
CA GLY A 452 -18.73 21.37 1.33
C GLY A 452 -19.43 20.73 0.13
N ARG A 453 -19.24 21.26 -1.09
CA ARG A 453 -19.91 20.77 -2.32
C ARG A 453 -19.51 19.36 -2.76
N LEU A 454 -18.43 18.83 -2.18
CA LEU A 454 -18.01 17.43 -2.37
C LEU A 454 -18.77 16.46 -1.46
N GLY A 455 -19.34 16.92 -0.34
CA GLY A 455 -20.24 16.11 0.49
C GLY A 455 -19.53 15.06 1.35
N ASP A 456 -18.22 15.18 1.54
CA ASP A 456 -17.37 14.25 2.30
C ASP A 456 -17.08 14.74 3.74
N ASP A 457 -17.93 15.62 4.29
CA ASP A 457 -17.78 16.25 5.61
C ASP A 457 -16.50 17.08 5.75
N GLN A 458 -16.00 17.62 4.63
CA GLN A 458 -14.80 18.45 4.55
C GLN A 458 -15.04 19.62 3.58
N THR A 459 -14.14 20.61 3.60
CA THR A 459 -14.22 21.79 2.72
C THR A 459 -12.94 22.04 1.92
N SER A 460 -11.98 21.13 1.95
CA SER A 460 -10.74 21.21 1.19
C SER A 460 -10.90 20.57 -0.19
N ASP A 461 -10.17 21.08 -1.17
CA ASP A 461 -10.17 20.55 -2.54
C ASP A 461 -9.69 19.08 -2.57
N ARG A 462 -10.12 18.34 -3.59
CA ARG A 462 -9.74 16.95 -3.84
C ARG A 462 -9.27 16.80 -5.29
N ASP A 463 -8.03 16.42 -5.48
CA ASP A 463 -7.44 16.08 -6.78
C ASP A 463 -7.69 14.62 -7.20
N LEU A 464 -8.40 13.86 -6.36
CA LEU A 464 -8.85 12.49 -6.59
C LEU A 464 -10.30 12.29 -6.13
N PRO A 465 -11.07 11.37 -6.73
CA PRO A 465 -12.44 11.03 -6.32
C PRO A 465 -12.56 10.75 -4.81
N SER A 466 -13.24 11.65 -4.08
CA SER A 466 -13.56 11.44 -2.66
C SER A 466 -14.95 10.87 -2.51
N ARG A 467 -15.12 9.92 -1.59
CA ARG A 467 -16.42 9.28 -1.36
C ARG A 467 -17.34 10.23 -0.58
N VAL A 468 -18.55 10.43 -1.09
CA VAL A 468 -19.58 11.23 -0.42
C VAL A 468 -20.05 10.52 0.87
N ASP A 469 -20.23 11.28 1.95
CA ASP A 469 -20.57 10.76 3.27
C ASP A 469 -22.00 10.17 3.35
N GLY A 470 -22.23 9.34 4.38
CA GLY A 470 -23.55 8.79 4.69
C GLY A 470 -23.91 7.49 3.95
N ASN A 471 -23.00 6.96 3.12
CA ASN A 471 -23.13 5.64 2.47
C ASN A 471 -24.46 5.44 1.72
N ARG A 472 -25.03 6.53 1.18
CA ARG A 472 -26.32 6.51 0.52
C ARG A 472 -26.18 6.11 -0.94
N VAL A 473 -27.19 5.39 -1.45
CA VAL A 473 -27.27 4.95 -2.83
C VAL A 473 -28.21 5.88 -3.59
N PHE A 474 -27.69 6.49 -4.65
CA PHE A 474 -28.42 7.41 -5.51
C PHE A 474 -28.67 6.79 -6.90
N GLY A 475 -29.75 7.22 -7.54
CA GLY A 475 -30.11 6.85 -8.91
C GLY A 475 -29.72 7.91 -9.95
N SER A 476 -29.53 9.16 -9.53
CA SER A 476 -28.91 10.23 -10.32
C SER A 476 -28.22 11.26 -9.42
N ILE A 477 -27.27 11.99 -9.98
CA ILE A 477 -26.52 13.07 -9.33
C ILE A 477 -26.40 14.23 -10.30
N HIS A 478 -26.46 15.46 -9.79
CA HIS A 478 -26.43 16.70 -10.54
C HIS A 478 -25.59 17.71 -9.76
N ALA A 479 -24.62 18.31 -10.42
CA ALA A 479 -23.73 19.31 -9.83
C ALA A 479 -24.08 20.69 -10.43
N GLY A 480 -24.26 21.68 -9.55
CA GLY A 480 -24.33 23.10 -9.93
C GLY A 480 -22.98 23.77 -9.68
N ASP A 481 -22.93 25.10 -9.64
CA ASP A 481 -21.65 25.79 -9.41
C ASP A 481 -21.05 25.46 -8.04
N ARG A 482 -21.86 25.62 -6.98
CA ARG A 482 -21.39 25.54 -5.58
C ARG A 482 -22.19 24.56 -4.73
N HIS A 483 -22.92 23.66 -5.37
CA HIS A 483 -23.70 22.63 -4.69
C HIS A 483 -23.87 21.39 -5.57
N THR A 484 -24.21 20.30 -4.91
CA THR A 484 -24.54 19.04 -5.56
C THR A 484 -25.84 18.54 -5.00
N CYS A 485 -26.70 18.01 -5.87
CA CYS A 485 -27.93 17.35 -5.48
C CYS A 485 -27.99 15.96 -6.10
N ALA A 486 -28.51 14.99 -5.35
CA ALA A 486 -28.68 13.63 -5.81
C ALA A 486 -30.08 13.11 -5.47
N LEU A 487 -30.60 12.29 -6.36
CA LEU A 487 -31.93 11.68 -6.29
C LEU A 487 -31.78 10.21 -5.97
N THR A 488 -32.47 9.70 -4.97
CA THR A 488 -32.55 8.26 -4.70
C THR A 488 -33.63 7.58 -5.54
N SER A 489 -33.55 6.25 -5.66
CA SER A 489 -34.48 5.48 -6.52
C SER A 489 -35.95 5.55 -6.07
N ASP A 490 -36.21 5.91 -4.82
CA ASP A 490 -37.53 6.20 -4.25
C ASP A 490 -37.97 7.67 -4.41
N GLY A 491 -37.18 8.49 -5.10
CA GLY A 491 -37.50 9.87 -5.45
C GLY A 491 -37.19 10.91 -4.37
N ALA A 492 -36.47 10.55 -3.30
CA ALA A 492 -36.02 11.52 -2.31
C ALA A 492 -34.77 12.28 -2.81
N VAL A 493 -34.73 13.59 -2.56
CA VAL A 493 -33.64 14.48 -2.98
C VAL A 493 -32.78 14.87 -1.79
N PHE A 494 -31.47 14.77 -1.96
CA PHE A 494 -30.46 15.20 -1.00
C PHE A 494 -29.56 16.20 -1.69
N CYS A 495 -29.28 17.33 -1.04
CA CYS A 495 -28.39 18.35 -1.54
C CYS A 495 -27.34 18.71 -0.49
N TRP A 496 -26.15 19.07 -0.94
CA TRP A 496 -25.03 19.53 -0.13
C TRP A 496 -24.23 20.62 -0.88
N GLY A 497 -23.39 21.36 -0.17
CA GLY A 497 -22.73 22.57 -0.64
C GLY A 497 -23.36 23.86 -0.10
N ALA A 498 -23.38 24.91 -0.92
CA ALA A 498 -23.72 26.26 -0.49
C ALA A 498 -25.25 26.49 -0.28
N GLY A 499 -25.66 26.89 0.92
CA GLY A 499 -26.86 27.71 1.22
C GLY A 499 -28.24 27.37 0.60
N GLY A 500 -29.06 28.40 0.35
CA GLY A 500 -30.49 28.28 0.00
C GLY A 500 -30.86 27.41 -1.21
N ARG A 501 -29.91 27.13 -2.11
CA ARG A 501 -30.11 26.23 -3.27
C ARG A 501 -30.16 24.75 -2.90
N LEU A 502 -29.88 24.42 -1.64
CA LEU A 502 -30.07 23.09 -1.08
C LEU A 502 -31.54 22.75 -0.82
N GLY A 503 -32.43 23.73 -0.67
CA GLY A 503 -33.86 23.45 -0.48
C GLY A 503 -34.25 22.96 0.92
N THR A 504 -33.36 23.11 1.91
CA THR A 504 -33.50 22.65 3.31
C THR A 504 -34.35 23.59 4.18
N GLY A 505 -34.84 24.71 3.63
CA GLY A 505 -35.71 25.67 4.31
C GLY A 505 -35.00 26.66 5.22
N ASN A 506 -33.82 26.34 5.74
CA ASN A 506 -33.08 27.21 6.68
C ASN A 506 -32.11 28.19 6.00
N GLY A 507 -31.73 27.95 4.74
CA GLY A 507 -30.81 28.80 3.97
C GLY A 507 -29.32 28.59 4.27
N SER A 508 -28.98 27.69 5.18
CA SER A 508 -27.60 27.30 5.51
C SER A 508 -27.04 26.29 4.50
N GLY A 509 -25.72 26.30 4.31
CA GLY A 509 -25.02 25.24 3.60
C GLY A 509 -24.96 23.94 4.39
N ALA A 510 -24.51 22.88 3.73
CA ALA A 510 -24.34 21.56 4.33
C ALA A 510 -23.13 20.86 3.72
N GLU A 511 -22.25 20.32 4.56
CA GLU A 511 -21.01 19.64 4.13
C GLU A 511 -21.22 18.15 3.84
N VAL A 512 -22.44 17.64 4.07
CA VAL A 512 -22.87 16.27 3.82
C VAL A 512 -24.27 16.24 3.19
N PRO A 513 -24.63 15.16 2.46
CA PRO A 513 -25.95 15.03 1.82
C PRO A 513 -27.10 15.27 2.80
N THR A 514 -27.83 16.37 2.60
CA THR A 514 -28.93 16.78 3.48
C THR A 514 -30.26 16.72 2.73
N PRO A 515 -31.30 16.08 3.28
CA PRO A 515 -32.60 16.00 2.61
C PRO A 515 -33.25 17.38 2.47
N ILE A 516 -33.88 17.61 1.32
CA ILE A 516 -34.67 18.84 1.10
C ILE A 516 -35.92 18.88 1.98
N THR A 517 -36.50 20.06 2.17
CA THR A 517 -37.74 20.22 2.97
C THR A 517 -38.99 19.76 2.22
N GLY A 518 -39.82 19.01 2.94
CA GLY A 518 -41.12 18.52 2.49
C GLY A 518 -41.06 17.11 1.92
N THR A 519 -42.21 16.44 1.88
CA THR A 519 -42.34 15.07 1.37
C THR A 519 -42.84 15.11 -0.07
N ARG A 520 -41.93 14.96 -1.03
CA ARG A 520 -42.22 14.88 -2.47
C ARG A 520 -41.40 13.75 -3.08
N VAL A 521 -41.95 13.12 -4.12
CA VAL A 521 -41.27 12.07 -4.89
C VAL A 521 -40.88 12.68 -6.23
N PHE A 522 -39.61 13.02 -6.37
CA PHE A 522 -39.07 13.58 -7.61
C PHE A 522 -38.75 12.47 -8.61
N GLN A 523 -39.07 12.71 -9.88
CA GLN A 523 -38.64 11.84 -10.98
C GLN A 523 -37.33 12.34 -11.62
N GLU A 524 -37.11 13.65 -11.58
CA GLU A 524 -35.94 14.32 -12.16
C GLU A 524 -35.64 15.61 -11.40
N ILE A 525 -34.36 15.97 -11.37
CA ILE A 525 -33.85 17.24 -10.85
C ILE A 525 -32.85 17.84 -11.85
N ALA A 526 -32.65 19.15 -11.77
CA ALA A 526 -31.58 19.85 -12.47
C ALA A 526 -31.05 20.96 -11.57
N THR A 527 -29.73 21.09 -11.53
CA THR A 527 -29.00 22.12 -10.80
C THR A 527 -28.47 23.14 -11.79
N GLY A 528 -28.74 24.42 -11.53
CA GLY A 528 -28.09 25.54 -12.19
C GLY A 528 -27.00 26.12 -11.31
N LYS A 529 -26.60 27.37 -11.58
CA LYS A 529 -25.58 28.08 -10.79
C LYS A 529 -25.97 28.22 -9.32
N ASP A 530 -27.16 28.78 -9.10
CA ASP A 530 -27.58 29.23 -7.78
C ASP A 530 -28.99 28.73 -7.40
N HIS A 531 -29.59 27.87 -8.22
CA HIS A 531 -30.92 27.31 -8.00
C HIS A 531 -31.00 25.85 -8.45
N THR A 532 -32.00 25.15 -7.95
CA THR A 532 -32.29 23.75 -8.30
C THR A 532 -33.77 23.66 -8.64
N CYS A 533 -34.09 22.88 -9.67
CA CYS A 533 -35.45 22.59 -10.07
C CYS A 533 -35.65 21.08 -10.21
N GLY A 534 -36.90 20.64 -10.23
CA GLY A 534 -37.25 19.24 -10.43
C GLY A 534 -38.74 19.07 -10.59
N PHE A 535 -39.16 17.95 -11.18
CA PHE A 535 -40.57 17.60 -11.23
C PHE A 535 -40.86 16.29 -10.52
N THR A 536 -42.07 16.21 -10.00
CA THR A 536 -42.54 15.09 -9.19
C THR A 536 -43.28 14.05 -10.02
N ASP A 537 -43.56 12.91 -9.41
CA ASP A 537 -44.40 11.87 -9.99
C ASP A 537 -45.87 12.25 -10.19
N MET A 538 -46.27 13.41 -9.66
CA MET A 538 -47.57 14.03 -9.86
C MET A 538 -47.58 15.11 -10.96
N ASP A 539 -46.54 15.19 -11.81
CA ASP A 539 -46.37 16.22 -12.85
C ASP A 539 -46.32 17.66 -12.32
N GLU A 540 -45.95 17.84 -11.05
CA GLU A 540 -45.73 19.16 -10.44
C GLU A 540 -44.25 19.52 -10.52
N LEU A 541 -43.94 20.72 -11.03
CA LEU A 541 -42.57 21.24 -11.15
C LEU A 541 -42.29 22.23 -10.03
N TYR A 542 -41.15 22.06 -9.37
CA TYR A 542 -40.70 22.89 -8.26
C TYR A 542 -39.31 23.44 -8.55
N CYS A 543 -39.05 24.66 -8.06
CA CYS A 543 -37.72 25.26 -8.06
C CYS A 543 -37.40 25.86 -6.68
N TRP A 544 -36.13 25.97 -6.33
CA TRP A 544 -35.65 26.62 -5.10
C TRP A 544 -34.23 27.17 -5.27
N GLY A 545 -33.80 28.02 -4.34
CA GLY A 545 -32.54 28.75 -4.38
C GLY A 545 -32.72 30.22 -4.75
N SER A 546 -31.80 30.75 -5.56
CA SER A 546 -31.86 32.11 -6.07
C SER A 546 -33.04 32.31 -7.01
N GLY A 547 -33.78 33.41 -6.85
CA GLY A 547 -34.95 33.74 -7.68
C GLY A 547 -35.04 35.23 -8.03
N GLY A 548 -34.03 36.03 -7.71
CA GLY A 548 -34.01 37.48 -7.97
C GLY A 548 -34.12 37.85 -9.47
N SER A 549 -33.78 36.93 -10.38
CA SER A 549 -33.93 37.08 -11.82
C SER A 549 -35.18 36.38 -12.38
N GLY A 550 -36.05 35.85 -11.53
CA GLY A 550 -37.24 35.12 -11.92
C GLY A 550 -37.00 33.64 -12.26
N GLN A 551 -35.78 33.11 -12.10
CA GLN A 551 -35.40 31.75 -12.50
C GLN A 551 -36.12 30.62 -11.73
N LEU A 552 -36.81 30.96 -10.63
CA LEU A 552 -37.69 30.01 -9.94
C LEU A 552 -39.03 29.82 -10.63
N GLY A 553 -39.48 30.76 -11.48
CA GLY A 553 -40.67 30.59 -12.31
C GLY A 553 -42.01 30.64 -11.57
N ASP A 554 -42.02 30.95 -10.27
CA ASP A 554 -43.21 30.96 -9.41
C ASP A 554 -44.07 32.24 -9.55
N GLY A 555 -43.75 33.10 -10.53
CA GLY A 555 -44.36 34.40 -10.73
C GLY A 555 -43.75 35.51 -9.88
N GLN A 556 -42.75 35.22 -9.06
CA GLN A 556 -42.06 36.18 -8.21
C GLN A 556 -40.59 36.37 -8.66
N ALA A 557 -39.99 37.48 -8.23
CA ALA A 557 -38.54 37.74 -8.37
C ALA A 557 -37.89 37.70 -6.98
N ALA A 558 -38.03 36.57 -6.29
CA ALA A 558 -37.57 36.39 -4.91
C ALA A 558 -36.91 35.03 -4.71
N ASN A 559 -35.91 34.97 -3.84
CA ASN A 559 -35.25 33.72 -3.46
C ASN A 559 -36.19 32.85 -2.62
N SER A 560 -36.01 31.54 -2.69
CA SER A 560 -36.69 30.60 -1.80
C SER A 560 -35.73 29.53 -1.30
N ASN A 561 -35.59 29.36 0.01
CA ASN A 561 -34.77 28.30 0.59
C ASN A 561 -35.49 26.94 0.63
N ALA A 562 -36.73 26.85 0.14
CA ALA A 562 -37.53 25.64 0.05
C ALA A 562 -38.17 25.50 -1.33
N PRO A 563 -38.50 24.27 -1.79
CA PRO A 563 -39.18 24.07 -3.08
C PRO A 563 -40.47 24.87 -3.20
N VAL A 564 -40.54 25.77 -4.20
CA VAL A 564 -41.74 26.52 -4.59
C VAL A 564 -42.32 25.97 -5.89
N LEU A 565 -43.65 25.94 -5.98
CA LEU A 565 -44.36 25.41 -7.14
C LEU A 565 -44.27 26.38 -8.32
N VAL A 566 -43.90 25.86 -9.48
CA VAL A 566 -43.93 26.59 -10.75
C VAL A 566 -45.30 26.42 -11.40
N PRO A 567 -46.05 27.51 -11.63
CA PRO A 567 -47.36 27.44 -12.28
C PRO A 567 -47.25 26.79 -13.66
N LYS A 568 -48.01 25.72 -13.87
CA LYS A 568 -48.05 24.99 -15.14
C LYS A 568 -48.61 25.88 -16.25
N PRO A 569 -47.88 26.11 -17.35
CA PRO A 569 -48.37 26.91 -18.46
C PRO A 569 -49.62 26.32 -19.11
N ALA A 570 -50.48 27.19 -19.64
CA ALA A 570 -51.67 26.75 -20.34
C ALA A 570 -51.29 25.89 -21.55
N GLY A 571 -51.81 24.66 -21.60
CA GLY A 571 -51.56 23.71 -22.70
C GLY A 571 -50.25 22.92 -22.60
N ALA A 572 -49.49 23.06 -21.51
CA ALA A 572 -48.39 22.16 -21.16
C ALA A 572 -48.95 20.80 -20.68
N LEU A 573 -48.35 19.71 -21.11
CA LEU A 573 -48.67 18.35 -20.63
C LEU A 573 -47.79 17.97 -19.42
N GLY A 574 -47.68 16.68 -19.08
CA GLY A 574 -46.74 16.21 -18.06
C GLY A 574 -45.31 16.63 -18.37
N TRP A 575 -44.43 16.65 -17.38
CA TRP A 575 -43.04 17.06 -17.59
C TRP A 575 -42.18 15.86 -18.02
N LEU A 576 -41.26 16.11 -18.95
CA LEU A 576 -40.32 15.10 -19.45
C LEU A 576 -38.90 15.37 -18.99
N ASN A 577 -38.50 16.66 -18.93
CA ASN A 577 -37.13 17.07 -18.61
C ASN A 577 -37.12 18.52 -18.12
N VAL A 578 -36.19 18.85 -17.23
CA VAL A 578 -35.93 20.22 -16.75
C VAL A 578 -34.44 20.54 -16.86
N ALA A 579 -34.10 21.77 -17.21
CA ALA A 579 -32.74 22.26 -17.34
C ALA A 579 -32.62 23.63 -16.66
N ALA A 580 -31.62 23.77 -15.79
CA ALA A 580 -31.35 25.01 -15.06
C ALA A 580 -30.00 25.56 -15.52
N GLY A 581 -30.00 26.77 -16.10
CA GLY A 581 -28.78 27.49 -16.47
C GLY A 581 -28.25 28.34 -15.32
N HIS A 582 -27.48 29.40 -15.60
CA HIS A 582 -27.00 30.28 -14.53
C HIS A 582 -28.14 31.08 -13.90
N THR A 583 -28.97 31.72 -14.72
CA THR A 583 -30.04 32.61 -14.24
C THR A 583 -31.34 32.48 -15.01
N HIS A 584 -31.49 31.39 -15.77
CA HIS A 584 -32.73 30.98 -16.43
C HIS A 584 -32.96 29.48 -16.25
N THR A 585 -34.18 29.06 -16.50
CA THR A 585 -34.60 27.66 -16.41
C THR A 585 -35.48 27.36 -17.61
N CYS A 586 -35.37 26.14 -18.12
CA CYS A 586 -36.23 25.62 -19.15
C CYS A 586 -36.81 24.26 -18.73
N ALA A 587 -37.99 23.93 -19.22
CA ALA A 587 -38.62 22.64 -19.04
C ALA A 587 -39.27 22.18 -20.34
N LEU A 588 -39.24 20.88 -20.55
CA LEU A 588 -39.81 20.19 -21.70
C LEU A 588 -40.99 19.35 -21.25
N ASP A 589 -42.13 19.49 -21.91
CA ASP A 589 -43.29 18.65 -21.66
C ASP A 589 -43.26 17.35 -22.48
N THR A 590 -44.11 16.38 -22.14
CA THR A 590 -44.21 15.09 -22.83
C THR A 590 -44.73 15.19 -24.27
N ALA A 591 -45.22 16.36 -24.72
CA ALA A 591 -45.56 16.61 -26.12
C ALA A 591 -44.37 17.16 -26.92
N GLY A 592 -43.23 17.40 -26.28
CA GLY A 592 -42.03 17.97 -26.89
C GLY A 592 -42.05 19.49 -26.99
N LYS A 593 -42.91 20.18 -26.23
CA LYS A 593 -42.94 21.65 -26.16
C LYS A 593 -42.03 22.16 -25.05
N ALA A 594 -41.17 23.12 -25.39
CA ALA A 594 -40.27 23.77 -24.45
C ALA A 594 -40.88 25.06 -23.88
N TYR A 595 -40.62 25.28 -22.59
CA TYR A 595 -40.99 26.49 -21.86
C TYR A 595 -39.77 26.98 -21.09
N CYS A 596 -39.44 28.27 -21.17
CA CYS A 596 -38.30 28.85 -20.48
C CYS A 596 -38.71 30.08 -19.66
N TRP A 597 -37.96 30.39 -18.59
CA TRP A 597 -38.15 31.57 -17.74
C TRP A 597 -36.85 32.00 -17.06
N GLY A 598 -36.85 33.18 -16.45
CA GLY A 598 -35.70 33.85 -15.84
C GLY A 598 -35.17 34.98 -16.71
N THR A 599 -33.85 35.18 -16.67
CA THR A 599 -33.12 36.18 -17.49
C THR A 599 -33.30 35.90 -18.99
N ASN A 600 -33.36 36.95 -19.81
CA ASN A 600 -33.50 36.84 -21.26
C ASN A 600 -32.73 37.91 -22.06
N ASP A 601 -31.75 38.57 -21.46
CA ASP A 601 -31.02 39.67 -22.10
C ASP A 601 -30.27 39.25 -23.38
N GLN A 602 -29.91 37.97 -23.50
CA GLN A 602 -29.26 37.37 -24.67
C GLN A 602 -30.23 36.55 -25.56
N GLY A 603 -31.53 36.53 -25.24
CA GLY A 603 -32.50 35.71 -25.95
C GLY A 603 -32.55 34.24 -25.50
N GLN A 604 -31.97 33.91 -24.34
CA GLN A 604 -31.86 32.54 -23.81
C GLN A 604 -33.20 31.86 -23.52
N LEU A 605 -34.32 32.59 -23.49
CA LEU A 605 -35.67 32.02 -23.40
C LEU A 605 -36.23 31.55 -24.75
N GLY A 606 -35.64 31.95 -25.88
CA GLY A 606 -35.99 31.44 -27.21
C GLY A 606 -37.39 31.82 -27.70
N ASN A 607 -38.00 32.86 -27.14
CA ASN A 607 -39.38 33.26 -27.41
C ASN A 607 -39.51 34.43 -28.42
N GLY A 608 -38.43 34.76 -29.13
CA GLY A 608 -38.36 35.88 -30.09
C GLY A 608 -38.30 37.26 -29.42
N THR A 609 -37.92 37.32 -28.15
CA THR A 609 -37.77 38.56 -27.37
C THR A 609 -36.49 38.53 -26.54
N ASN A 610 -36.10 39.67 -25.98
CA ASN A 610 -35.06 39.80 -24.94
C ASN A 610 -35.63 40.18 -23.56
N ASP A 611 -36.95 40.04 -23.38
CA ASP A 611 -37.62 40.40 -22.13
C ASP A 611 -37.54 39.23 -21.14
N PRO A 612 -37.07 39.44 -19.89
CA PRO A 612 -37.05 38.38 -18.87
C PRO A 612 -38.48 38.01 -18.45
N SER A 613 -38.65 36.82 -17.88
CA SER A 613 -39.94 36.35 -17.40
C SER A 613 -39.83 35.62 -16.07
N ASN A 614 -40.68 35.96 -15.11
CA ASN A 614 -40.74 35.26 -13.82
C ASN A 614 -41.69 34.05 -13.84
N SER A 615 -42.20 33.68 -15.01
CA SER A 615 -43.08 32.52 -15.22
C SER A 615 -42.74 31.85 -16.55
N PRO A 616 -42.98 30.53 -16.69
CA PRO A 616 -42.63 29.83 -17.91
C PRO A 616 -43.36 30.40 -19.13
N VAL A 617 -42.60 30.80 -20.15
CA VAL A 617 -43.10 31.26 -21.45
C VAL A 617 -42.75 30.22 -22.52
N PRO A 618 -43.62 29.98 -23.52
CA PRO A 618 -43.35 29.03 -24.57
C PRO A 618 -42.19 29.51 -25.46
N VAL A 619 -41.32 28.58 -25.85
CA VAL A 619 -40.27 28.80 -26.86
C VAL A 619 -40.91 28.96 -28.25
N ASP A 620 -40.45 29.93 -29.05
CA ASP A 620 -40.94 30.18 -30.40
C ASP A 620 -40.30 29.20 -31.41
N VAL A 621 -41.02 28.13 -31.71
CA VAL A 621 -40.58 27.10 -32.67
C VAL A 621 -41.09 27.33 -34.10
N SER A 622 -41.63 28.51 -34.40
CA SER A 622 -42.21 28.80 -35.72
C SER A 622 -41.19 28.76 -36.85
N ALA A 623 -39.94 29.17 -36.58
CA ALA A 623 -38.83 29.16 -37.53
C ALA A 623 -38.26 27.75 -37.79
N VAL A 624 -38.62 26.76 -36.96
CA VAL A 624 -38.06 25.39 -36.99
C VAL A 624 -39.14 24.34 -37.26
N ASN A 625 -40.12 24.68 -38.11
CA ASN A 625 -41.23 23.80 -38.51
C ASN A 625 -42.02 23.20 -37.34
N ASN A 626 -42.12 23.91 -36.21
CA ASN A 626 -42.72 23.41 -34.98
C ASN A 626 -42.10 22.08 -34.52
N ALA A 627 -40.77 22.01 -34.53
CA ALA A 627 -40.01 20.86 -34.03
C ALA A 627 -40.49 20.45 -32.63
N ALA A 628 -40.61 19.13 -32.41
CA ALA A 628 -40.87 18.55 -31.11
C ALA A 628 -39.55 18.03 -30.52
N PHE A 629 -39.19 18.53 -29.35
CA PHE A 629 -37.94 18.18 -28.69
C PHE A 629 -38.12 16.95 -27.78
N VAL A 630 -37.03 16.23 -27.54
CA VAL A 630 -36.97 15.09 -26.60
C VAL A 630 -35.99 15.33 -25.45
N TRP A 631 -35.24 16.44 -25.51
CA TRP A 631 -34.27 16.86 -24.51
C TRP A 631 -34.03 18.36 -24.63
N ILE A 632 -33.79 19.03 -23.50
CA ILE A 632 -33.35 20.43 -23.42
C ILE A 632 -32.22 20.57 -22.40
N GLY A 633 -31.25 21.44 -22.67
CA GLY A 633 -30.14 21.78 -21.80
C GLY A 633 -29.91 23.28 -21.78
N ALA A 634 -29.40 23.80 -20.67
CA ALA A 634 -29.19 25.23 -20.44
C ALA A 634 -27.80 25.45 -19.87
N GLY A 635 -27.03 26.36 -20.49
CA GLY A 635 -25.73 26.82 -20.00
C GLY A 635 -25.85 28.14 -19.27
N GLU A 636 -24.79 28.96 -19.28
CA GLU A 636 -24.81 30.24 -18.59
C GLU A 636 -25.88 31.20 -19.14
N ASN A 637 -25.82 31.50 -20.44
CA ASN A 637 -26.70 32.45 -21.11
C ASN A 637 -27.22 31.90 -22.45
N PHE A 638 -27.26 30.58 -22.59
CA PHE A 638 -27.76 29.91 -23.79
C PHE A 638 -28.50 28.62 -23.46
N THR A 639 -29.26 28.14 -24.43
CA THR A 639 -30.11 26.95 -24.30
C THR A 639 -30.04 26.16 -25.60
N CYS A 640 -30.02 24.85 -25.50
CA CYS A 640 -30.10 23.96 -26.64
C CYS A 640 -31.18 22.90 -26.43
N ALA A 641 -31.87 22.51 -27.50
CA ALA A 641 -32.86 21.43 -27.48
C ALA A 641 -32.67 20.51 -28.68
N ARG A 642 -32.95 19.22 -28.47
CA ARG A 642 -32.69 18.17 -29.47
C ARG A 642 -33.98 17.44 -29.84
N THR A 643 -34.14 17.13 -31.13
CA THR A 643 -35.26 16.32 -31.63
C THR A 643 -34.96 14.83 -31.55
N MET A 644 -35.97 13.98 -31.71
CA MET A 644 -35.77 12.52 -31.78
C MET A 644 -34.89 12.09 -32.97
N ALA A 645 -34.85 12.89 -34.04
CA ALA A 645 -33.99 12.65 -35.19
C ALA A 645 -32.51 13.00 -34.94
N GLY A 646 -32.19 13.58 -33.78
CA GLY A 646 -30.85 14.03 -33.42
C GLY A 646 -30.52 15.45 -33.88
N GLU A 647 -31.48 16.18 -34.45
CA GLU A 647 -31.27 17.58 -34.82
C GLU A 647 -31.15 18.44 -33.56
N LEU A 648 -30.10 19.25 -33.48
CA LEU A 648 -29.84 20.15 -32.36
C LEU A 648 -30.19 21.58 -32.74
N TYR A 649 -30.90 22.28 -31.86
CA TYR A 649 -31.25 23.68 -32.00
C TYR A 649 -30.77 24.44 -30.78
N CYS A 650 -30.04 25.53 -30.99
CA CYS A 650 -29.48 26.33 -29.91
C CYS A 650 -29.86 27.81 -30.08
N TRP A 651 -30.01 28.52 -28.96
CA TRP A 651 -30.35 29.93 -28.87
C TRP A 651 -29.79 30.57 -27.59
N GLY A 652 -29.81 31.89 -27.51
CA GLY A 652 -29.13 32.68 -26.48
C GLY A 652 -27.82 33.28 -26.98
N THR A 653 -26.83 33.43 -26.08
CA THR A 653 -25.52 34.00 -26.42
C THR A 653 -24.70 33.10 -27.34
N ASN A 654 -23.93 33.71 -28.25
CA ASN A 654 -23.02 33.07 -29.20
C ASN A 654 -21.69 33.84 -29.32
N ALA A 655 -21.31 34.61 -28.29
CA ALA A 655 -20.13 35.47 -28.31
C ALA A 655 -18.81 34.72 -28.55
N VAL A 656 -18.71 33.47 -28.09
CA VAL A 656 -17.56 32.56 -28.25
C VAL A 656 -17.91 31.34 -29.10
N GLY A 657 -19.05 31.38 -29.80
CA GLY A 657 -19.47 30.30 -30.69
C GLY A 657 -20.16 29.12 -29.98
N GLN A 658 -20.58 29.26 -28.72
CA GLN A 658 -21.19 28.19 -27.91
C GLN A 658 -22.50 27.61 -28.47
N LEU A 659 -23.14 28.28 -29.44
CA LEU A 659 -24.30 27.72 -30.14
C LEU A 659 -23.89 26.77 -31.29
N GLY A 660 -22.63 26.74 -31.70
CA GLY A 660 -22.14 25.82 -32.74
C GLY A 660 -22.62 26.15 -34.16
N LEU A 661 -23.10 27.37 -34.41
CA LEU A 661 -23.81 27.74 -35.64
C LEU A 661 -22.89 28.08 -36.82
N GLY A 662 -21.59 28.28 -36.61
CA GLY A 662 -20.62 28.67 -37.64
C GLY A 662 -20.77 30.10 -38.15
N VAL A 663 -21.38 30.97 -37.35
CA VAL A 663 -21.70 32.37 -37.72
C VAL A 663 -21.16 33.36 -36.69
N ALA A 664 -20.98 34.61 -37.12
CA ALA A 664 -20.41 35.70 -36.30
C ALA A 664 -21.46 36.48 -35.47
N GLN A 665 -22.74 36.14 -35.60
CA GLN A 665 -23.80 36.75 -34.77
C GLN A 665 -23.60 36.35 -33.32
N THR A 666 -23.72 37.30 -32.40
CA THR A 666 -23.37 37.11 -30.98
C THR A 666 -24.53 36.65 -30.12
N SER A 667 -25.76 36.61 -30.64
CA SER A 667 -26.92 36.06 -29.93
C SER A 667 -28.08 35.72 -30.89
N PHE A 668 -28.95 34.82 -30.45
CA PHE A 668 -30.16 34.38 -31.16
C PHE A 668 -31.32 34.27 -30.16
N ASP A 669 -32.44 34.91 -30.45
CA ASP A 669 -33.64 34.93 -29.58
C ASP A 669 -34.67 33.85 -29.94
N THR A 670 -34.37 33.02 -30.93
CA THR A 670 -35.19 31.88 -31.36
C THR A 670 -34.30 30.67 -31.64
N PRO A 671 -34.81 29.43 -31.45
CA PRO A 671 -34.09 28.21 -31.75
C PRO A 671 -33.52 28.20 -33.18
N THR A 672 -32.20 28.05 -33.29
CA THR A 672 -31.49 27.98 -34.58
C THR A 672 -30.77 26.64 -34.70
N GLN A 673 -30.93 25.96 -35.84
CA GLN A 673 -30.38 24.62 -36.03
C GLN A 673 -28.85 24.64 -36.13
N VAL A 674 -28.20 23.79 -35.36
CA VAL A 674 -26.77 23.48 -35.49
C VAL A 674 -26.55 22.68 -36.77
N PRO A 675 -25.71 23.15 -37.71
CA PRO A 675 -25.61 22.52 -39.03
C PRO A 675 -24.77 21.24 -39.02
N GLY A 676 -25.13 20.30 -39.90
CA GLY A 676 -24.21 19.27 -40.40
C GLY A 676 -24.01 18.01 -39.56
N LEU A 677 -24.61 17.90 -38.37
CA LEU A 677 -24.52 16.73 -37.50
C LEU A 677 -25.87 16.35 -36.90
N LEU A 678 -26.02 15.06 -36.57
CA LEU A 678 -27.15 14.53 -35.81
C LEU A 678 -26.59 13.93 -34.52
N PHE A 679 -27.00 14.48 -33.38
CA PHE A 679 -26.45 14.11 -32.09
C PHE A 679 -27.26 13.00 -31.43
N GLU A 680 -26.57 12.02 -30.87
CA GLU A 680 -27.12 10.93 -30.07
C GLU A 680 -27.31 11.35 -28.60
N ALA A 681 -26.39 12.19 -28.12
CA ALA A 681 -26.39 12.82 -26.81
C ALA A 681 -25.70 14.19 -26.90
N VAL A 682 -26.11 15.13 -26.05
CA VAL A 682 -25.52 16.47 -25.93
C VAL A 682 -25.49 16.83 -24.46
N SER A 683 -24.43 17.49 -24.01
CA SER A 683 -24.31 18.11 -22.70
C SER A 683 -23.88 19.56 -22.86
N ILE A 684 -24.36 20.41 -21.96
CA ILE A 684 -24.21 21.86 -22.01
C ILE A 684 -23.45 22.29 -20.76
N GLY A 685 -22.29 22.92 -20.98
CA GLY A 685 -21.52 23.56 -19.93
C GLY A 685 -21.86 25.04 -19.79
N SER A 686 -21.05 25.78 -19.03
CA SER A 686 -21.27 27.21 -18.80
C SER A 686 -21.13 28.03 -20.09
N SER A 687 -20.03 27.85 -20.83
CA SER A 687 -19.70 28.61 -22.05
C SER A 687 -19.38 27.72 -23.27
N HIS A 688 -19.57 26.40 -23.16
CA HIS A 688 -19.33 25.42 -24.23
C HIS A 688 -20.40 24.33 -24.24
N ALA A 689 -20.41 23.54 -25.31
CA ALA A 689 -21.26 22.36 -25.41
C ALA A 689 -20.48 21.21 -26.06
N CYS A 690 -20.83 20.00 -25.67
CA CYS A 690 -20.26 18.78 -26.21
C CYS A 690 -21.37 17.79 -26.57
N GLY A 691 -21.15 16.95 -27.57
CA GLY A 691 -22.12 15.97 -28.01
C GLY A 691 -21.50 14.80 -28.74
N LEU A 692 -22.22 13.68 -28.73
CA LEU A 692 -21.85 12.46 -29.43
C LEU A 692 -22.61 12.38 -30.75
N SER A 693 -21.90 12.13 -31.85
CA SER A 693 -22.49 11.97 -33.17
C SER A 693 -21.75 10.87 -33.92
N ALA A 694 -22.46 9.81 -34.32
CA ALA A 694 -21.91 8.70 -35.10
C ALA A 694 -20.70 8.00 -34.44
N GLY A 695 -20.69 7.92 -33.10
CA GLY A 695 -19.61 7.31 -32.31
C GLY A 695 -18.42 8.23 -31.99
N ASP A 696 -18.41 9.45 -32.52
CA ASP A 696 -17.39 10.46 -32.26
C ASP A 696 -17.87 11.53 -31.26
N THR A 697 -16.93 12.10 -30.50
CA THR A 697 -17.19 13.22 -29.58
C THR A 697 -16.87 14.55 -30.25
N TYR A 698 -17.79 15.50 -30.18
CA TYR A 698 -17.63 16.86 -30.68
C TYR A 698 -17.83 17.87 -29.57
N CYS A 699 -16.98 18.88 -29.47
CA CYS A 699 -17.13 20.01 -28.56
C CYS A 699 -16.99 21.34 -29.31
N TRP A 700 -17.64 22.39 -28.81
CA TRP A 700 -17.61 23.74 -29.38
C TRP A 700 -17.94 24.80 -28.34
N GLY A 701 -17.64 26.06 -28.65
CA GLY A 701 -17.71 27.20 -27.75
C GLY A 701 -16.35 27.65 -27.29
N ASP A 702 -16.30 28.10 -26.03
CA ASP A 702 -15.09 28.58 -25.35
C ASP A 702 -14.01 27.49 -25.24
N SER A 703 -12.76 27.81 -25.60
CA SER A 703 -11.61 26.91 -25.46
C SER A 703 -10.70 27.23 -24.27
N GLY A 704 -11.09 28.15 -23.38
CA GLY A 704 -10.35 28.45 -22.16
C GLY A 704 -9.93 27.17 -21.43
N SER A 705 -8.67 27.12 -21.02
CA SER A 705 -8.05 25.97 -20.29
C SER A 705 -8.19 24.61 -21.00
N GLY A 706 -8.47 24.59 -22.32
CA GLY A 706 -8.59 23.37 -23.10
C GLY A 706 -9.92 22.62 -22.99
N ARG A 707 -10.98 23.23 -22.42
CA ARG A 707 -12.27 22.55 -22.09
C ARG A 707 -13.05 21.95 -23.26
N ILE A 708 -12.68 22.27 -24.50
CA ILE A 708 -13.24 21.66 -25.73
C ILE A 708 -12.21 20.81 -26.50
N GLY A 709 -11.02 20.59 -25.95
CA GLY A 709 -9.96 19.81 -26.61
C GLY A 709 -9.35 20.49 -27.84
N ALA A 710 -9.43 21.82 -27.92
CA ALA A 710 -8.92 22.63 -29.02
C ALA A 710 -8.15 23.85 -28.50
N ALA A 711 -7.24 24.39 -29.32
CA ALA A 711 -6.38 25.51 -28.94
C ALA A 711 -7.04 26.91 -29.04
N MET A 712 -8.20 27.00 -29.69
CA MET A 712 -8.98 28.23 -29.85
C MET A 712 -10.46 27.91 -29.85
N ASP A 713 -11.29 28.91 -29.51
CA ASP A 713 -12.75 28.83 -29.55
C ASP A 713 -13.23 28.23 -30.87
N GLN A 714 -14.18 27.30 -30.80
CA GLN A 714 -14.77 26.67 -31.96
C GLN A 714 -16.22 27.10 -32.09
N ASN A 715 -16.57 27.79 -33.18
CA ASN A 715 -17.94 28.23 -33.43
C ASN A 715 -18.79 27.18 -34.17
N MET A 716 -18.24 26.00 -34.43
CA MET A 716 -18.94 24.83 -34.96
C MET A 716 -18.52 23.59 -34.17
N PRO A 717 -19.38 22.55 -34.09
CA PRO A 717 -19.00 21.26 -33.53
C PRO A 717 -17.69 20.75 -34.12
N THR A 718 -16.69 20.59 -33.28
CA THR A 718 -15.34 20.17 -33.67
C THR A 718 -15.01 18.87 -32.96
N GLN A 719 -14.52 17.88 -33.71
CA GLN A 719 -14.22 16.56 -33.17
C GLN A 719 -13.07 16.68 -32.14
N VAL A 720 -13.27 16.10 -30.96
CA VAL A 720 -12.23 15.98 -29.93
C VAL A 720 -11.39 14.75 -30.25
N VAL A 721 -10.17 14.97 -30.73
CA VAL A 721 -9.27 13.88 -31.13
C VAL A 721 -8.86 13.07 -29.89
N GLY A 722 -9.01 11.75 -29.96
CA GLY A 722 -8.65 10.83 -28.89
C GLY A 722 -9.78 10.50 -27.90
N ALA A 723 -10.89 11.25 -27.90
CA ALA A 723 -12.03 10.95 -27.05
C ALA A 723 -12.85 9.77 -27.60
N THR A 724 -13.06 8.73 -26.79
CA THR A 724 -13.84 7.53 -27.14
C THR A 724 -15.04 7.34 -26.22
N PHE A 725 -15.77 8.43 -26.00
CA PHE A 725 -16.82 8.50 -25.01
C PHE A 725 -18.12 7.83 -25.45
N THR A 726 -18.76 7.13 -24.51
CA THR A 726 -20.11 6.57 -24.61
C THR A 726 -21.16 7.47 -23.96
N SER A 727 -20.74 8.39 -23.09
CA SER A 727 -21.48 9.56 -22.63
C SER A 727 -20.51 10.70 -22.41
N VAL A 728 -20.96 11.94 -22.59
CA VAL A 728 -20.16 13.14 -22.39
C VAL A 728 -20.94 14.12 -21.52
N GLU A 729 -20.26 14.75 -20.57
CA GLU A 729 -20.80 15.83 -19.77
C GLU A 729 -19.86 17.04 -19.82
N ALA A 730 -20.46 18.23 -19.91
CA ALA A 730 -19.75 19.51 -19.93
C ALA A 730 -20.07 20.28 -18.63
N GLY A 731 -19.03 20.70 -17.91
CA GLY A 731 -19.14 21.50 -16.69
C GLY A 731 -18.96 22.99 -16.94
N GLY A 732 -18.51 23.71 -15.91
CA GLY A 732 -18.12 25.10 -16.07
C GLY A 732 -16.91 25.25 -16.97
N GLU A 733 -15.83 24.61 -16.55
CA GLU A 733 -14.51 24.81 -17.12
C GLU A 733 -13.80 23.55 -17.62
N HIS A 734 -14.49 22.42 -17.56
CA HIS A 734 -13.98 21.11 -17.93
C HIS A 734 -15.06 20.26 -18.60
N THR A 735 -14.61 19.18 -19.22
CA THR A 735 -15.44 18.20 -19.90
C THR A 735 -14.96 16.82 -19.48
N CYS A 736 -15.89 15.93 -19.16
CA CYS A 736 -15.59 14.54 -18.86
C CYS A 736 -16.48 13.61 -19.68
N GLY A 737 -16.02 12.38 -19.89
CA GLY A 737 -16.80 11.35 -20.56
C GLY A 737 -16.59 9.98 -19.97
N LEU A 738 -17.62 9.13 -20.11
CA LEU A 738 -17.53 7.72 -19.75
C LEU A 738 -17.06 6.89 -20.94
N LEU A 739 -16.06 6.07 -20.71
CA LEU A 739 -15.62 5.04 -21.66
C LEU A 739 -16.56 3.83 -21.64
N SER A 740 -16.46 2.98 -22.66
CA SER A 740 -17.23 1.72 -22.73
C SER A 740 -16.94 0.74 -21.57
N THR A 741 -15.83 0.95 -20.88
CA THR A 741 -15.37 0.24 -19.68
C THR A 741 -15.93 0.84 -18.38
N ASN A 742 -16.75 1.90 -18.45
CA ASN A 742 -17.26 2.71 -17.33
C ASN A 742 -16.21 3.55 -16.59
N PHE A 743 -14.99 3.66 -17.11
CA PHE A 743 -14.02 4.63 -16.57
C PHE A 743 -14.28 6.03 -17.09
N ILE A 744 -13.74 7.02 -16.39
CA ILE A 744 -13.93 8.43 -16.71
C ILE A 744 -12.62 8.97 -17.28
N GLU A 745 -12.71 9.72 -18.37
CA GLU A 745 -11.65 10.63 -18.80
C GLU A 745 -12.16 12.06 -18.75
N CYS A 746 -11.30 12.97 -18.32
CA CYS A 746 -11.60 14.39 -18.19
C CYS A 746 -10.53 15.25 -18.88
N PHE A 747 -10.91 16.44 -19.32
CA PHE A 747 -10.02 17.47 -19.85
C PHE A 747 -10.61 18.87 -19.63
N GLY A 748 -9.77 19.90 -19.68
CA GLY A 748 -10.10 21.28 -19.38
C GLY A 748 -9.29 21.83 -18.20
N GLU A 749 -9.89 22.80 -17.51
CA GLU A 749 -9.36 23.43 -16.30
C GLU A 749 -9.19 22.41 -15.17
N ASN A 750 -8.08 22.50 -14.43
CA ASN A 750 -7.76 21.59 -13.33
C ASN A 750 -7.16 22.28 -12.10
N GLN A 751 -7.17 23.61 -11.99
CA GLN A 751 -6.56 24.30 -10.84
C GLN A 751 -7.15 23.90 -9.47
N ARG A 752 -8.32 23.24 -9.43
CA ARG A 752 -8.96 22.71 -8.21
C ARG A 752 -8.90 21.20 -8.09
N GLY A 753 -8.28 20.51 -9.05
CA GLY A 753 -8.26 19.05 -9.11
C GLY A 753 -9.54 18.46 -9.71
N GLN A 754 -10.41 19.24 -10.37
CA GLN A 754 -11.70 18.78 -10.89
C GLN A 754 -11.61 17.73 -12.00
N LEU A 755 -10.41 17.52 -12.58
CA LEU A 755 -10.18 16.42 -13.50
C LEU A 755 -9.92 15.10 -12.77
N GLY A 756 -9.53 15.10 -11.49
CA GLY A 756 -9.37 13.86 -10.70
C GLY A 756 -8.16 13.02 -11.11
N ILE A 757 -7.06 13.66 -11.48
CA ILE A 757 -5.89 13.03 -12.12
C ILE A 757 -4.61 13.09 -11.27
N ASP A 758 -4.74 13.22 -9.94
CA ASP A 758 -3.62 13.28 -8.98
C ASP A 758 -2.64 14.45 -9.24
N ASN A 759 -3.15 15.54 -9.81
CA ASN A 759 -2.46 16.81 -9.98
C ASN A 759 -3.49 17.93 -10.26
N THR A 760 -3.00 19.16 -10.41
CA THR A 760 -3.82 20.34 -10.67
C THR A 760 -3.47 21.03 -12.01
N ASP A 761 -2.85 20.30 -12.94
CA ASP A 761 -2.46 20.85 -14.25
C ASP A 761 -3.61 20.68 -15.26
N ASP A 762 -3.93 21.76 -15.98
CA ASP A 762 -4.92 21.75 -17.06
C ASP A 762 -4.58 20.72 -18.13
N GLN A 763 -5.61 20.08 -18.68
CA GLN A 763 -5.44 19.09 -19.75
C GLN A 763 -6.19 19.53 -21.00
N SER A 764 -5.49 19.70 -22.12
CA SER A 764 -6.13 19.98 -23.41
C SER A 764 -6.59 18.71 -24.16
N SER A 765 -6.42 17.54 -23.55
CA SER A 765 -6.79 16.24 -24.12
C SER A 765 -7.32 15.31 -23.02
N PRO A 766 -8.22 14.37 -23.36
CA PRO A 766 -8.78 13.41 -22.40
C PRO A 766 -7.69 12.72 -21.57
N SER A 767 -7.83 12.78 -20.25
CA SER A 767 -6.92 12.17 -19.28
C SER A 767 -7.74 11.31 -18.31
N LEU A 768 -7.25 10.11 -18.02
CA LEU A 768 -7.97 9.14 -17.20
C LEU A 768 -8.03 9.60 -15.74
N VAL A 769 -9.23 9.53 -15.14
CA VAL A 769 -9.45 9.79 -13.71
C VAL A 769 -8.85 8.67 -12.86
N TRP A 770 -8.07 9.03 -11.85
CA TRP A 770 -7.42 8.10 -10.93
C TRP A 770 -8.38 7.71 -9.79
N PRO A 771 -8.31 6.46 -9.27
CA PRO A 771 -9.22 5.96 -8.26
C PRO A 771 -8.96 6.47 -6.84
#